data_AF-G9NB68-F1
#
_entry.id   AF-G9NB68-F1
#
_cell.length_a   1.000
_cell.length_b   1.000
_cell.length_c   1.000
_cell.angle_alpha   90.00
_cell.angle_beta   90.00
_cell.angle_gamma   90.00
#
_symmetry.space_group_name_H-M   'P 1'
#
loop_
_entity.id
_entity.type
_entity.pdbx_description
1 polymer ?
#
loop_
_entity_poly.entity_id
_entity_poly.type
_entity_poly.pdbx_seq_one_letter_code
_entity_poly.pdbx_strand_id
1 'polypeptide(L)'
;MSTQVSSPVFLDNTEFFMDSSNIVNVSWPSVSAAFSKPVENTTAPFIGYDWTQPFPGVQYVNGHNVYLTVAPEVTVSETVAENSTSVLSSLTFGIPDNMMSNGKALPMDPSWYICRHIFISTDAATKTAAGKGKCGSLPQICVDDLHNALIQNWGTADPNSMCAQLSGNPIPHSCFSSFGFSRQEVIGFNSTTIADPVLGPLQTSKQQQQHSWRIGTGYHDPGDALADEIADNRTYLVATVWGYSKAANPKTIQIPQASWSCITPGGAYVPPPPPPPPPPPPSSTTTSSGAATSTPAALPISEAYYDDFSAGMTHWATYDGSYRVKSGALVTDSSEGGKALLYSSFSDFTFEADITLPTNTGNAGLVFRASSPGIGADAYRGYYAGISTENNVVLGRSLNSWTQLSLVDMTINANQVHHVKVRALGSSIDVFVDDMTKPKISTQDTTWLFGMDGVRVFDTGATFDNVQILPLSFAEYFSGNMDKWVTYGGSFAVQNTALVAQSSSGGKALISNTIFSDFVYEADLTITDADGNAGLIFRVSNPYDGTDGYNGYYAGIGDGFVVLGRADNDWNELSNVNAASVTVGTAHHIMVKAKGSTLTVYVDDMNTPKISLQDDTYTHGWNGVRVYETKATLDNVVIYTM
;
A
#
# COMPACT_ATOMS: atom_id res chain seq x y z
N MET A 1 19.60 38.07 7.13
CA MET A 1 18.66 37.14 6.46
C MET A 1 17.57 36.84 7.45
N SER A 2 16.36 37.35 7.21
CA SER A 2 15.19 37.03 8.06
C SER A 2 14.90 35.55 7.91
N THR A 3 14.95 34.76 8.98
CA THR A 3 14.47 33.38 8.97
C THR A 3 12.98 33.43 8.65
N GLN A 4 12.61 33.08 7.42
CA GLN A 4 11.22 33.07 6.98
C GLN A 4 10.44 32.10 7.88
N VAL A 5 9.45 32.61 8.60
CA VAL A 5 8.62 31.82 9.51
C VAL A 5 7.74 30.88 8.67
N SER A 6 7.78 29.57 8.94
CA SER A 6 7.04 28.54 8.20
C SER A 6 5.89 27.91 9.00
N SER A 7 4.93 27.33 8.28
CA SER A 7 3.87 26.46 8.77
C SER A 7 4.09 25.06 8.21
N PRO A 8 4.06 24.01 9.04
CA PRO A 8 3.96 22.64 8.53
C PRO A 8 2.58 22.41 7.93
N VAL A 9 2.54 21.65 6.83
CA VAL A 9 1.33 21.28 6.10
C VAL A 9 1.54 19.87 5.55
N PHE A 10 0.54 19.00 5.69
CA PHE A 10 0.53 17.73 4.93
C PHE A 10 0.37 18.06 3.44
N LEU A 11 1.26 17.61 2.57
CA LEU A 11 1.28 18.00 1.16
C LEU A 11 -0.01 17.61 0.45
N ASP A 12 -0.44 16.37 0.64
CA ASP A 12 -1.70 15.86 0.09
C ASP A 12 -2.29 14.75 0.97
N ASN A 13 -3.34 14.11 0.46
CA ASN A 13 -4.03 12.99 1.09
C ASN A 13 -3.32 11.65 0.82
N THR A 14 -2.04 11.64 0.42
CA THR A 14 -1.26 10.40 0.36
C THR A 14 -1.36 9.69 1.71
N GLU A 15 -1.42 8.37 1.63
CA GLU A 15 -1.91 7.47 2.68
C GLU A 15 -1.00 7.37 3.92
N PHE A 16 -0.08 8.32 4.12
CA PHE A 16 0.82 8.41 5.25
C PHE A 16 0.81 9.82 5.86
N PHE A 17 -0.12 10.09 6.78
CA PHE A 17 0.11 11.12 7.81
C PHE A 17 1.42 10.88 8.59
N MET A 18 1.91 9.64 8.56
CA MET A 18 3.16 9.21 9.22
C MET A 18 4.42 9.42 8.39
N ASP A 19 4.31 9.70 7.09
CA ASP A 19 5.51 9.97 6.31
C ASP A 19 5.91 11.42 6.55
N SER A 20 7.03 11.60 7.28
CA SER A 20 7.60 12.92 7.50
C SER A 20 7.92 13.66 6.20
N SER A 21 8.11 12.94 5.08
CA SER A 21 8.30 13.52 3.75
C SER A 21 7.03 14.19 3.20
N ASN A 22 5.84 13.76 3.67
CA ASN A 22 4.55 14.37 3.36
C ASN A 22 4.34 15.68 4.12
N ILE A 23 5.13 16.00 5.16
CA ILE A 23 5.03 17.28 5.87
C ILE A 23 5.97 18.29 5.23
N VAL A 24 5.39 19.25 4.54
CA VAL A 24 6.12 20.33 3.87
C VAL A 24 5.99 21.63 4.64
N ASN A 25 7.04 22.45 4.59
CA ASN A 25 7.05 23.77 5.21
C ASN A 25 6.63 24.83 4.19
N VAL A 26 5.52 25.51 4.45
CA VAL A 26 5.01 26.62 3.64
C VAL A 26 5.20 27.94 4.39
N SER A 27 5.44 29.04 3.68
CA SER A 27 5.56 30.38 4.26
C SER A 27 4.32 30.73 5.11
N TRP A 28 4.51 30.97 6.43
CA TRP A 28 3.41 31.34 7.31
C TRP A 28 2.72 32.65 6.91
N PRO A 29 3.45 33.73 6.52
CA PRO A 29 2.80 34.93 5.99
C PRO A 29 1.87 34.66 4.80
N SER A 30 2.27 33.77 3.89
CA SER A 30 1.47 33.39 2.72
C SER A 30 0.23 32.61 3.13
N VAL A 31 0.40 31.61 4.01
CA VAL A 31 -0.69 30.80 4.56
C VAL A 31 -1.69 31.69 5.30
N SER A 32 -1.22 32.52 6.23
CA SER A 32 -2.07 33.42 7.02
C SER A 32 -2.85 34.40 6.14
N ALA A 33 -2.23 34.94 5.09
CA ALA A 33 -2.90 35.79 4.12
C ALA A 33 -4.01 35.06 3.36
N ALA A 34 -3.76 33.83 2.90
CA ALA A 34 -4.76 33.03 2.18
C ALA A 34 -5.97 32.68 3.07
N PHE A 35 -5.71 32.24 4.31
CA PHE A 35 -6.77 31.93 5.26
C PHE A 35 -7.55 33.16 5.78
N SER A 36 -7.05 34.38 5.56
CA SER A 36 -7.83 35.61 5.84
C SER A 36 -8.96 35.86 4.84
N LYS A 37 -8.96 35.15 3.70
CA LYS A 37 -9.97 35.23 2.63
C LYS A 37 -10.35 33.83 2.16
N PRO A 38 -10.98 33.02 3.03
CA PRO A 38 -11.26 31.63 2.71
C PRO A 38 -12.30 31.49 1.60
N VAL A 39 -12.17 30.43 0.81
CA VAL A 39 -13.16 30.01 -0.20
C VAL A 39 -14.36 29.41 0.51
N GLU A 40 -14.11 28.56 1.50
CA GLU A 40 -15.14 27.89 2.29
C GLU A 40 -14.82 27.94 3.78
N ASN A 41 -15.86 28.03 4.60
CA ASN A 41 -15.75 28.01 6.05
C ASN A 41 -16.98 27.35 6.66
N THR A 42 -16.81 26.13 7.15
CA THR A 42 -17.88 25.36 7.79
C THR A 42 -17.57 25.09 9.26
N THR A 43 -18.61 24.80 10.04
CA THR A 43 -18.51 24.53 11.47
C THR A 43 -19.37 23.34 11.82
N ALA A 44 -18.84 22.44 12.63
CA ALA A 44 -19.55 21.28 13.14
C ALA A 44 -19.41 21.22 14.68
N PRO A 45 -20.53 21.24 15.42
CA PRO A 45 -20.49 21.07 16.87
C PRO A 45 -20.27 19.60 17.23
N PHE A 46 -19.68 19.36 18.39
CA PHE A 46 -19.63 18.04 19.00
C PHE A 46 -19.84 18.11 20.50
N ILE A 47 -20.23 16.99 21.09
CA ILE A 47 -20.43 16.87 22.53
C ILE A 47 -19.04 16.77 23.19
N GLY A 48 -18.78 17.54 24.25
CA GLY A 48 -17.53 17.46 24.99
C GLY A 48 -17.70 17.57 26.50
N TYR A 49 -16.59 17.46 27.22
CA TYR A 49 -16.56 17.55 28.68
C TYR A 49 -16.02 18.90 29.16
N ASP A 50 -16.41 19.27 30.39
CA ASP A 50 -15.78 20.38 31.10
C ASP A 50 -14.51 19.88 31.80
N TRP A 51 -13.38 20.04 31.11
CA TRP A 51 -12.09 19.61 31.62
C TRP A 51 -11.57 20.45 32.79
N THR A 52 -12.26 21.53 33.18
CA THR A 52 -11.84 22.36 34.33
C THR A 52 -12.13 21.67 35.66
N GLN A 53 -12.98 20.64 35.63
CA GLN A 53 -13.27 19.75 36.75
C GLN A 53 -12.46 18.45 36.61
N PRO A 54 -12.18 17.72 37.70
CA PRO A 54 -11.46 16.45 37.62
C PRO A 54 -12.16 15.39 36.72
N PHE A 55 -11.36 14.59 36.01
CA PHE A 55 -11.82 13.42 35.25
C PHE A 55 -12.62 12.46 36.16
N PRO A 56 -13.74 11.87 35.68
CA PRO A 56 -14.26 11.89 34.31
C PRO A 56 -15.23 13.05 33.99
N GLY A 57 -15.38 14.01 34.90
CA GLY A 57 -16.49 14.97 34.85
C GLY A 57 -17.85 14.29 35.03
N VAL A 58 -18.90 15.08 35.26
CA VAL A 58 -20.27 14.55 35.46
C VAL A 58 -21.29 15.15 34.49
N GLN A 59 -20.85 16.04 33.59
CA GLN A 59 -21.72 16.75 32.66
C GLN A 59 -21.03 16.97 31.31
N TYR A 60 -21.80 16.74 30.25
CA TYR A 60 -21.44 17.20 28.91
C TYR A 60 -21.72 18.70 28.79
N VAL A 61 -20.82 19.42 28.13
CA VAL A 61 -20.97 20.85 27.82
C VAL A 61 -21.09 21.03 26.32
N ASN A 62 -22.12 21.77 25.92
CA ASN A 62 -22.29 22.21 24.54
C ASN A 62 -21.36 23.39 24.24
N GLY A 63 -21.00 23.57 22.97
CA GLY A 63 -20.16 24.68 22.51
C GLY A 63 -18.74 24.28 22.09
N HIS A 64 -18.39 23.00 22.19
CA HIS A 64 -17.23 22.45 21.50
C HIS A 64 -17.51 22.38 20.00
N ASN A 65 -16.57 22.86 19.18
CA ASN A 65 -16.74 22.96 17.73
C ASN A 65 -15.45 22.62 16.98
N VAL A 66 -15.60 21.97 15.83
CA VAL A 66 -14.58 21.86 14.80
C VAL A 66 -14.92 22.88 13.71
N TYR A 67 -13.90 23.60 13.23
CA TYR A 67 -14.02 24.53 12.12
C TYR A 67 -13.16 24.02 10.98
N LEU A 68 -13.74 23.93 9.79
CA LEU A 68 -13.04 23.61 8.56
C LEU A 68 -12.98 24.87 7.71
N THR A 69 -11.78 25.27 7.34
CA THR A 69 -11.57 26.40 6.44
C THR A 69 -10.78 25.92 5.23
N VAL A 70 -11.26 26.26 4.03
CA VAL A 70 -10.52 26.03 2.78
C VAL A 70 -9.99 27.38 2.30
N ALA A 71 -8.67 27.51 2.21
CA ALA A 71 -8.02 28.70 1.68
C ALA A 71 -7.94 28.62 0.15
N PRO A 72 -7.86 29.77 -0.55
CA PRO A 72 -7.42 29.80 -1.95
C PRO A 72 -6.02 29.20 -2.11
N GLU A 73 -5.61 28.93 -3.35
CA GLU A 73 -4.27 28.45 -3.68
C GLU A 73 -3.16 29.23 -2.97
N VAL A 74 -2.22 28.49 -2.39
CA VAL A 74 -1.04 29.01 -1.73
C VAL A 74 0.18 28.56 -2.52
N THR A 75 1.04 29.51 -2.91
CA THR A 75 2.32 29.20 -3.55
C THR A 75 3.19 28.38 -2.61
N VAL A 76 3.68 27.23 -3.08
CA VAL A 76 4.65 26.43 -2.33
C VAL A 76 6.06 26.95 -2.63
N SER A 77 6.99 26.78 -1.69
CA SER A 77 8.34 27.35 -1.83
C SER A 77 9.06 26.80 -3.05
N GLU A 78 9.73 27.69 -3.82
CA GLU A 78 10.52 27.34 -5.01
C GLU A 78 11.64 26.33 -4.74
N THR A 79 12.11 26.21 -3.49
CA THR A 79 13.10 25.19 -3.11
C THR A 79 12.51 23.78 -2.98
N VAL A 80 11.18 23.66 -3.04
CA VAL A 80 10.45 22.41 -2.86
C VAL A 80 9.81 21.96 -4.18
N ALA A 81 9.19 22.88 -4.93
CA ALA A 81 8.74 22.64 -6.30
C ALA A 81 8.57 23.98 -7.03
N GLU A 82 9.24 24.16 -8.17
CA GLU A 82 9.21 25.41 -8.95
C GLU A 82 7.79 25.75 -9.43
N ASN A 83 7.38 27.00 -9.21
CA ASN A 83 6.13 27.58 -9.71
C ASN A 83 4.84 26.78 -9.39
N SER A 84 4.83 26.05 -8.27
CA SER A 84 3.71 25.21 -7.84
C SER A 84 2.84 25.87 -6.78
N THR A 85 1.56 25.52 -6.75
CA THR A 85 0.61 25.92 -5.71
C THR A 85 -0.02 24.72 -5.02
N SER A 86 -0.68 24.96 -3.89
CA SER A 86 -1.50 23.98 -3.17
C SER A 86 -2.75 24.64 -2.59
N VAL A 87 -3.92 23.98 -2.69
CA VAL A 87 -5.13 24.42 -2.01
C VAL A 87 -5.11 23.84 -0.61
N LEU A 88 -5.23 24.70 0.41
CA LEU A 88 -5.06 24.27 1.80
C LEU A 88 -6.39 24.19 2.54
N SER A 89 -6.67 23.03 3.12
CA SER A 89 -7.73 22.83 4.10
C SER A 89 -7.13 22.86 5.51
N SER A 90 -7.78 23.54 6.44
CA SER A 90 -7.35 23.65 7.85
C SER A 90 -8.46 23.27 8.80
N LEU A 91 -8.11 22.50 9.84
CA LEU A 91 -8.98 22.21 10.96
C LEU A 91 -8.53 23.02 12.19
N THR A 92 -9.45 23.80 12.76
CA THR A 92 -9.26 24.46 14.05
C THR A 92 -10.38 24.06 15.01
N PHE A 93 -10.19 24.35 16.30
CA PHE A 93 -11.03 23.80 17.35
C PHE A 93 -11.39 24.85 18.38
N GLY A 94 -12.68 24.97 18.69
CA GLY A 94 -13.19 25.91 19.69
C GLY A 94 -13.76 25.17 20.90
N ILE A 95 -13.70 25.84 22.05
CA ILE A 95 -14.31 25.38 23.30
C ILE A 95 -15.41 26.34 23.77
N PRO A 96 -16.31 25.89 24.67
CA PRO A 96 -17.38 26.71 25.21
C PRO A 96 -16.90 28.01 25.89
N ASP A 97 -17.69 29.08 25.79
CA ASP A 97 -17.36 30.40 26.36
C ASP A 97 -17.17 30.36 27.89
N ASN A 98 -17.89 29.50 28.60
CA ASN A 98 -17.73 29.33 30.05
C ASN A 98 -16.42 28.63 30.45
N MET A 99 -15.71 28.04 29.49
CA MET A 99 -14.37 27.48 29.66
C MET A 99 -13.28 28.45 29.19
N MET A 100 -13.64 29.70 28.88
CA MET A 100 -12.74 30.74 28.41
C MET A 100 -12.74 31.94 29.37
N SER A 101 -11.59 32.59 29.52
CA SER A 101 -11.46 33.88 30.22
C SER A 101 -10.40 34.73 29.53
N ASN A 102 -10.73 35.98 29.21
CA ASN A 102 -9.84 36.92 28.52
C ASN A 102 -9.20 36.34 27.23
N GLY A 103 -9.98 35.58 26.45
CA GLY A 103 -9.52 34.98 25.20
C GLY A 103 -8.57 33.78 25.36
N LYS A 104 -8.40 33.26 26.57
CA LYS A 104 -7.62 32.04 26.87
C LYS A 104 -8.49 30.98 27.53
N ALA A 105 -8.18 29.72 27.31
CA ALA A 105 -8.83 28.62 28.00
C ALA A 105 -8.57 28.70 29.51
N LEU A 106 -9.59 28.39 30.31
CA LEU A 106 -9.42 28.12 31.73
C LEU A 106 -8.51 26.88 31.92
N PRO A 107 -7.77 26.80 33.03
CA PRO A 107 -6.89 25.66 33.29
C PRO A 107 -7.64 24.33 33.21
N MET A 108 -7.07 23.40 32.44
CA MET A 108 -7.51 22.01 32.42
C MET A 108 -7.00 21.31 33.68
N ASP A 109 -7.87 20.54 34.35
CA ASP A 109 -7.49 19.74 35.50
C ASP A 109 -6.43 18.69 35.06
N PRO A 110 -5.34 18.48 35.82
CA PRO A 110 -4.25 17.58 35.43
C PRO A 110 -4.67 16.12 35.21
N SER A 111 -5.84 15.69 35.68
CA SER A 111 -6.34 14.33 35.49
C SER A 111 -6.80 14.02 34.05
N TRP A 112 -6.90 15.02 33.16
CA TRP A 112 -7.32 14.83 31.76
C TRP A 112 -6.16 14.63 30.78
N TYR A 113 -6.40 13.76 29.79
CA TYR A 113 -5.62 13.67 28.56
C TYR A 113 -6.59 13.45 27.40
N ILE A 114 -6.49 14.29 26.36
CA ILE A 114 -7.44 14.29 25.24
C ILE A 114 -6.71 14.00 23.94
N CYS A 115 -7.33 13.15 23.11
CA CYS A 115 -6.83 12.79 21.78
C CYS A 115 -7.84 13.21 20.72
N ARG A 116 -7.37 13.84 19.64
CA ARG A 116 -8.16 14.12 18.45
C ARG A 116 -7.62 13.29 17.29
N HIS A 117 -8.41 12.32 16.86
CA HIS A 117 -8.11 11.48 15.71
C HIS A 117 -8.84 12.05 14.50
N ILE A 118 -8.11 12.30 13.42
CA ILE A 118 -8.60 12.92 12.20
C ILE A 118 -8.50 11.89 11.09
N PHE A 119 -9.64 11.55 10.48
CA PHE A 119 -9.74 10.69 9.31
C PHE A 119 -10.31 11.49 8.14
N ILE A 120 -9.81 11.22 6.94
CA ILE A 120 -10.26 11.88 5.71
C ILE A 120 -10.91 10.85 4.78
N SER A 121 -12.10 11.18 4.31
CA SER A 121 -12.83 10.44 3.30
C SER A 121 -12.99 11.27 2.04
N THR A 122 -12.88 10.64 0.88
CA THR A 122 -13.26 11.19 -0.44
C THR A 122 -14.54 10.54 -0.97
N ASP A 123 -15.22 9.74 -0.16
CA ASP A 123 -16.46 9.08 -0.55
C ASP A 123 -17.62 10.09 -0.67
N ALA A 124 -18.27 10.10 -1.83
CA ALA A 124 -19.32 11.07 -2.14
C ALA A 124 -20.57 10.91 -1.25
N ALA A 125 -20.87 9.68 -0.80
CA ALA A 125 -22.00 9.44 0.11
C ALA A 125 -21.70 10.02 1.50
N THR A 126 -20.46 9.88 1.97
CA THR A 126 -19.95 10.47 3.21
C THR A 126 -20.03 12.00 3.19
N LYS A 127 -19.61 12.64 2.09
CA LYS A 127 -19.77 14.09 1.89
C LYS A 127 -21.22 14.53 1.93
N THR A 128 -22.09 13.84 1.19
CA THR A 128 -23.53 14.13 1.16
C THR A 128 -24.18 14.00 2.55
N ALA A 129 -23.75 13.01 3.34
CA ALA A 129 -24.21 12.80 4.70
C ALA A 129 -23.71 13.91 5.65
N ALA A 130 -22.42 14.23 5.60
CA ALA A 130 -21.79 15.25 6.44
C ALA A 130 -22.39 16.65 6.22
N GLY A 131 -22.70 17.01 4.98
CA GLY A 131 -23.37 18.28 4.64
C GLY A 131 -24.76 18.46 5.28
N LYS A 132 -25.37 17.38 5.82
CA LYS A 132 -26.64 17.43 6.56
C LYS A 132 -26.46 17.51 8.09
N GLY A 133 -25.24 17.81 8.57
CA GLY A 133 -24.96 18.10 9.97
C GLY A 133 -24.87 16.87 10.89
N LYS A 134 -24.67 15.67 10.33
CA LYS A 134 -24.39 14.44 11.07
C LYS A 134 -23.30 13.67 10.32
N CYS A 135 -22.50 12.84 11.01
CA CYS A 135 -21.78 11.71 10.39
C CYS A 135 -22.78 10.65 9.87
N GLY A 136 -23.80 11.06 9.13
CA GLY A 136 -25.06 10.35 8.94
C GLY A 136 -25.05 9.39 7.76
N SER A 137 -24.29 8.31 7.88
CA SER A 137 -24.34 7.09 7.05
C SER A 137 -23.38 6.00 7.54
N LEU A 138 -22.50 6.30 8.53
CA LEU A 138 -21.66 5.27 9.15
C LEU A 138 -22.56 4.20 9.80
N PRO A 139 -22.41 2.92 9.43
CA PRO A 139 -23.11 1.82 10.08
C PRO A 139 -22.83 1.83 11.58
N GLN A 140 -23.81 1.45 12.40
CA GLN A 140 -23.63 1.40 13.86
C GLN A 140 -22.42 0.53 14.24
N ILE A 141 -22.18 -0.56 13.51
CA ILE A 141 -21.00 -1.42 13.69
C ILE A 141 -19.68 -0.69 13.46
N CYS A 142 -19.61 0.22 12.47
CA CYS A 142 -18.45 1.09 12.28
C CYS A 142 -18.24 2.01 13.48
N VAL A 143 -19.31 2.66 13.94
CA VAL A 143 -19.24 3.56 15.09
C VAL A 143 -18.79 2.82 16.34
N ASP A 144 -19.32 1.62 16.59
CA ASP A 144 -19.00 0.80 17.74
C ASP A 144 -17.55 0.30 17.69
N ASP A 145 -17.09 -0.21 16.54
CA ASP A 145 -15.72 -0.69 16.36
C ASP A 145 -14.71 0.45 16.46
N LEU A 146 -15.01 1.62 15.88
CA LEU A 146 -14.15 2.79 15.96
C LEU A 146 -14.13 3.35 17.38
N HIS A 147 -15.27 3.39 18.07
CA HIS A 147 -15.32 3.76 19.48
C HIS A 147 -14.43 2.84 20.32
N ASN A 148 -14.59 1.52 20.14
CA ASN A 148 -13.81 0.51 20.83
C ASN A 148 -12.32 0.63 20.53
N ALA A 149 -11.93 0.74 19.26
CA ALA A 149 -10.54 0.82 18.86
C ALA A 149 -9.81 2.04 19.43
N LEU A 150 -10.53 3.15 19.68
CA LEU A 150 -9.96 4.39 20.21
C LEU A 150 -9.88 4.43 21.74
N ILE A 151 -10.77 3.73 22.46
CA ILE A 151 -10.83 3.80 23.93
C ILE A 151 -10.31 2.53 24.63
N GLN A 152 -10.39 1.37 23.96
CA GLN A 152 -9.90 0.13 24.53
C GLN A 152 -8.39 0.20 24.65
N ASN A 153 -7.87 -0.28 25.78
CA ASN A 153 -6.43 -0.28 26.06
C ASN A 153 -5.81 1.13 26.11
N TRP A 154 -6.61 2.15 26.47
CA TRP A 154 -6.15 3.53 26.64
C TRP A 154 -4.87 3.62 27.49
N GLY A 155 -3.84 4.28 26.96
CA GLY A 155 -2.55 4.45 27.63
C GLY A 155 -1.68 3.20 27.76
N THR A 156 -2.00 2.09 27.08
CA THR A 156 -1.14 0.89 27.09
C THR A 156 -0.34 0.70 25.81
N ALA A 157 -0.74 1.33 24.71
CA ALA A 157 -0.12 1.15 23.39
C ALA A 157 1.24 1.84 23.25
N ASP A 158 1.47 2.94 23.99
CA ASP A 158 2.74 3.66 24.00
C ASP A 158 3.05 4.11 25.43
N PRO A 159 4.23 3.79 25.99
CA PRO A 159 4.63 4.28 27.32
C PRO A 159 4.76 5.80 27.38
N ASN A 160 4.85 6.53 26.26
CA ASN A 160 5.08 7.97 26.21
C ASN A 160 3.82 8.79 25.84
N SER A 161 2.75 8.16 25.34
CA SER A 161 1.54 8.85 24.87
C SER A 161 0.27 8.12 25.29
N MET A 162 -0.77 8.88 25.64
CA MET A 162 -2.11 8.30 25.85
C MET A 162 -2.92 8.19 24.55
N CYS A 163 -2.40 8.69 23.41
CA CYS A 163 -3.09 8.77 22.11
C CYS A 163 -2.56 7.82 21.05
N ALA A 164 -1.89 6.74 21.41
CA ALA A 164 -1.29 5.83 20.44
C ALA A 164 -2.30 4.86 19.80
N GLN A 165 -3.55 4.83 20.29
CA GLN A 165 -4.62 3.98 19.76
C GLN A 165 -4.87 4.30 18.29
N LEU A 166 -4.86 3.25 17.45
CA LEU A 166 -4.95 3.32 15.99
C LEU A 166 -3.87 4.18 15.29
N SER A 167 -2.84 4.67 15.98
CA SER A 167 -1.82 5.52 15.35
C SER A 167 -1.14 4.75 14.21
N GLY A 168 -1.23 5.30 13.00
CA GLY A 168 -0.74 4.64 11.79
C GLY A 168 -1.60 3.51 11.22
N ASN A 169 -2.62 3.07 11.94
CA ASN A 169 -3.54 2.02 11.50
C ASN A 169 -4.69 2.62 10.68
N PRO A 170 -5.33 1.83 9.79
CA PRO A 170 -6.53 2.27 9.11
C PRO A 170 -7.70 2.40 10.10
N ILE A 171 -8.71 3.18 9.72
CA ILE A 171 -10.04 3.17 10.31
C ILE A 171 -10.55 1.71 10.35
N PRO A 172 -11.37 1.28 11.33
CA PRO A 172 -11.84 -0.09 11.39
C PRO A 172 -12.51 -0.53 10.09
N HIS A 173 -12.30 -1.80 9.73
CA HIS A 173 -12.78 -2.36 8.47
C HIS A 173 -14.30 -2.21 8.28
N SER A 174 -15.07 -2.25 9.38
CA SER A 174 -16.51 -2.00 9.39
C SER A 174 -16.91 -0.61 8.87
N CYS A 175 -15.99 0.34 8.82
CA CYS A 175 -16.21 1.69 8.30
C CYS A 175 -15.94 1.83 6.79
N PHE A 176 -15.23 0.90 6.15
CA PHE A 176 -14.72 1.08 4.78
C PHE A 176 -15.81 1.30 3.75
N SER A 177 -16.90 0.52 3.81
CA SER A 177 -18.01 0.63 2.85
C SER A 177 -18.76 1.98 2.92
N SER A 178 -18.67 2.66 4.05
CA SER A 178 -19.43 3.89 4.34
C SER A 178 -18.60 5.14 4.45
N PHE A 179 -17.28 5.01 4.62
CA PHE A 179 -16.34 6.10 4.84
C PHE A 179 -15.15 6.04 3.86
N GLY A 180 -14.99 4.94 3.12
CA GLY A 180 -13.78 4.64 2.39
C GLY A 180 -12.63 4.20 3.29
N PHE A 181 -11.56 3.72 2.67
CA PHE A 181 -10.31 3.47 3.37
C PHE A 181 -9.70 4.81 3.80
N SER A 182 -9.32 4.91 5.08
CA SER A 182 -8.73 6.11 5.65
C SER A 182 -7.78 5.73 6.77
N ARG A 183 -6.65 6.41 6.90
CA ARG A 183 -5.76 6.32 8.08
C ARG A 183 -5.92 7.57 8.93
N GLN A 184 -5.57 7.44 10.20
CA GLN A 184 -5.66 8.58 11.12
C GLN A 184 -4.38 9.39 11.21
N GLU A 185 -4.57 10.70 11.40
CA GLU A 185 -3.64 11.54 12.15
C GLU A 185 -4.15 11.70 13.58
N VAL A 186 -3.25 11.83 14.56
CA VAL A 186 -3.64 11.97 15.97
C VAL A 186 -2.93 13.13 16.68
N ILE A 187 -3.72 13.96 17.36
CA ILE A 187 -3.24 15.09 18.16
C ILE A 187 -3.58 14.84 19.63
N GLY A 188 -2.55 14.71 20.47
CA GLY A 188 -2.70 14.55 21.91
C GLY A 188 -2.41 15.84 22.70
N PHE A 189 -3.20 16.12 23.73
CA PHE A 189 -2.97 17.27 24.61
C PHE A 189 -3.44 17.05 26.04
N ASN A 190 -2.81 17.78 26.96
CA ASN A 190 -3.09 17.74 28.40
C ASN A 190 -3.04 19.15 29.01
N SER A 191 -3.10 19.23 30.35
CA SER A 191 -3.11 20.50 31.07
C SER A 191 -1.89 21.40 30.78
N THR A 192 -0.71 20.81 30.55
CA THR A 192 0.49 21.56 30.17
C THR A 192 0.35 22.14 28.78
N THR A 193 -0.18 21.37 27.82
CA THR A 193 -0.46 21.86 26.47
C THR A 193 -1.45 23.02 26.47
N ILE A 194 -2.52 22.94 27.26
CA ILE A 194 -3.54 23.99 27.35
C ILE A 194 -2.98 25.27 27.99
N ALA A 195 -2.07 25.15 28.96
CA ALA A 195 -1.43 26.30 29.61
C ALA A 195 -0.40 26.99 28.71
N ASP A 196 0.11 26.31 27.68
CA ASP A 196 1.11 26.85 26.77
C ASP A 196 0.52 27.95 25.86
N PRO A 197 1.17 29.13 25.75
CA PRO A 197 0.64 30.25 24.99
C PRO A 197 0.64 30.05 23.46
N VAL A 198 1.39 29.06 22.95
CA VAL A 198 1.47 28.71 21.53
C VAL A 198 0.62 27.48 21.23
N LEU A 199 0.73 26.42 22.04
CA LEU A 199 0.04 25.14 21.80
C LEU A 199 -1.42 25.15 22.26
N GLY A 200 -1.73 25.86 23.35
CA GLY A 200 -3.10 25.94 23.89
C GLY A 200 -4.11 26.47 22.87
N PRO A 201 -3.82 27.59 22.16
CA PRO A 201 -4.68 28.11 21.11
C PRO A 201 -4.92 27.13 19.95
N LEU A 202 -3.99 26.23 19.64
CA LEU A 202 -4.19 25.20 18.59
C LEU A 202 -5.38 24.29 18.91
N GLN A 203 -5.66 24.08 20.20
CA GLN A 203 -6.69 23.16 20.66
C GLN A 203 -8.00 23.84 21.07
N THR A 204 -8.00 25.17 21.21
CA THR A 204 -9.07 25.93 21.89
C THR A 204 -9.55 27.18 21.14
N SER A 205 -8.83 27.60 20.09
CA SER A 205 -9.20 28.75 19.27
C SER A 205 -9.73 28.34 17.90
N LYS A 206 -10.83 28.97 17.49
CA LYS A 206 -11.30 28.93 16.10
C LYS A 206 -10.36 29.64 15.12
N GLN A 207 -9.49 30.53 15.61
CA GLN A 207 -8.60 31.33 14.78
C GLN A 207 -7.40 30.52 14.30
N GLN A 208 -7.03 30.72 13.03
CA GLN A 208 -5.84 30.11 12.43
C GLN A 208 -4.56 30.51 13.18
N GLN A 209 -3.73 29.53 13.51
CA GLN A 209 -2.44 29.70 14.16
C GLN A 209 -1.33 29.16 13.26
N GLN A 210 -0.09 29.54 13.53
CA GLN A 210 1.07 29.10 12.73
C GLN A 210 1.12 27.57 12.57
N HIS A 211 0.81 26.82 13.63
CA HIS A 211 0.88 25.36 13.66
C HIS A 211 -0.50 24.68 13.71
N SER A 212 -1.57 25.34 13.25
CA SER A 212 -2.85 24.65 13.08
C SER A 212 -2.71 23.49 12.11
N TRP A 213 -3.51 22.44 12.32
CA TRP A 213 -3.51 21.26 11.46
C TRP A 213 -3.98 21.62 10.05
N ARG A 214 -3.23 21.20 9.02
CA ARG A 214 -3.48 21.56 7.62
C ARG A 214 -3.11 20.44 6.66
N ILE A 215 -3.86 20.36 5.57
CA ILE A 215 -3.59 19.46 4.45
C ILE A 215 -3.77 20.18 3.12
N GLY A 216 -2.82 19.98 2.21
CA GLY A 216 -2.81 20.49 0.86
C GLY A 216 -3.45 19.53 -0.13
N THR A 217 -3.42 19.87 -1.41
CA THR A 217 -3.93 19.03 -2.51
C THR A 217 -2.81 18.54 -3.44
N GLY A 218 -1.58 18.57 -2.94
CA GLY A 218 -0.37 18.27 -3.70
C GLY A 218 0.21 19.51 -4.35
N TYR A 219 1.19 19.30 -5.22
CA TYR A 219 1.72 20.32 -6.13
C TYR A 219 0.93 20.33 -7.42
N HIS A 220 0.49 21.51 -7.83
CA HIS A 220 -0.19 21.74 -9.11
C HIS A 220 0.17 23.11 -9.67
N ASP A 221 -0.10 23.27 -10.96
CA ASP A 221 0.07 24.56 -11.64
C ASP A 221 -0.95 25.58 -11.10
N PRO A 222 -0.61 26.87 -11.02
CA PRO A 222 -1.54 27.91 -10.56
C PRO A 222 -2.84 27.93 -11.39
N GLY A 223 -3.99 27.90 -10.72
CA GLY A 223 -5.32 27.90 -11.33
C GLY A 223 -5.84 26.52 -11.74
N ASP A 224 -5.28 25.43 -11.20
CA ASP A 224 -5.77 24.08 -11.45
C ASP A 224 -7.12 23.85 -10.75
N ALA A 225 -8.20 23.82 -11.51
CA ALA A 225 -9.55 23.58 -11.01
C ALA A 225 -9.70 22.23 -10.27
N LEU A 226 -8.85 21.24 -10.59
CA LEU A 226 -8.86 19.94 -9.92
C LEU A 226 -8.38 20.07 -8.47
N ALA A 227 -7.49 21.02 -8.17
CA ALA A 227 -7.00 21.24 -6.82
C ALA A 227 -8.11 21.66 -5.86
N ASP A 228 -8.96 22.59 -6.30
CA ASP A 228 -10.11 23.01 -5.51
C ASP A 228 -11.16 21.90 -5.39
N GLU A 229 -11.38 21.11 -6.45
CA GLU A 229 -12.27 19.95 -6.41
C GLU A 229 -11.80 18.90 -5.39
N ILE A 230 -10.49 18.61 -5.35
CA ILE A 230 -9.91 17.70 -4.35
C ILE A 230 -10.14 18.22 -2.93
N ALA A 231 -9.94 19.52 -2.69
CA ALA A 231 -10.16 20.12 -1.38
C ALA A 231 -11.65 20.09 -1.01
N ASP A 232 -12.54 20.39 -1.97
CA ASP A 232 -13.98 20.38 -1.81
C ASP A 232 -14.50 18.97 -1.47
N ASN A 233 -13.98 17.94 -2.14
CA ASN A 233 -14.48 16.57 -2.00
C ASN A 233 -14.06 15.85 -0.71
N ARG A 234 -13.32 16.50 0.18
CA ARG A 234 -12.92 15.92 1.47
C ARG A 234 -14.01 16.01 2.53
N THR A 235 -14.20 14.90 3.22
CA THR A 235 -14.96 14.85 4.48
C THR A 235 -14.03 14.44 5.60
N TYR A 236 -14.03 15.22 6.68
CA TYR A 236 -13.21 15.00 7.86
C TYR A 236 -14.07 14.41 8.97
N LEU A 237 -13.72 13.21 9.42
CA LEU A 237 -14.23 12.63 10.67
C LEU A 237 -13.21 12.93 11.75
N VAL A 238 -13.62 13.72 12.75
CA VAL A 238 -12.83 14.03 13.93
C VAL A 238 -13.42 13.30 15.13
N ALA A 239 -12.67 12.34 15.65
CA ALA A 239 -12.98 11.65 16.89
C ALA A 239 -12.19 12.27 18.04
N THR A 240 -12.88 12.89 18.99
CA THR A 240 -12.25 13.40 20.21
C THR A 240 -12.46 12.41 21.34
N VAL A 241 -11.38 11.82 21.83
CA VAL A 241 -11.37 10.89 22.97
C VAL A 241 -11.03 11.65 24.24
N TRP A 242 -11.93 11.55 25.20
CA TRP A 242 -11.88 12.19 26.51
C TRP A 242 -11.43 11.17 27.54
N GLY A 243 -10.13 11.17 27.87
CA GLY A 243 -9.53 10.16 28.72
C GLY A 243 -8.80 10.72 29.93
N TYR A 244 -8.27 9.79 30.73
CA TYR A 244 -7.48 10.11 31.91
C TYR A 244 -6.00 10.27 31.54
N SER A 245 -5.30 11.12 32.29
CA SER A 245 -3.84 11.23 32.25
C SER A 245 -3.19 10.29 33.27
N LYS A 246 -1.87 10.15 33.20
CA LYS A 246 -1.08 9.43 34.23
C LYS A 246 -1.15 10.07 35.62
N ALA A 247 -1.60 11.32 35.73
CA ALA A 247 -1.79 12.01 37.00
C ALA A 247 -3.18 11.75 37.64
N ALA A 248 -4.09 11.08 36.92
CA ALA A 248 -5.40 10.73 37.46
C ALA A 248 -5.28 9.72 38.61
N ASN A 249 -6.19 9.81 39.60
CA ASN A 249 -6.24 8.88 40.71
C ASN A 249 -6.65 7.47 40.22
N PRO A 250 -5.79 6.44 40.34
CA PRO A 250 -6.07 5.11 39.79
C PRO A 250 -7.33 4.46 40.38
N LYS A 251 -7.76 4.88 41.56
CA LYS A 251 -8.97 4.34 42.23
C LYS A 251 -10.28 4.87 41.67
N THR A 252 -10.24 5.91 40.84
CA THR A 252 -11.43 6.60 40.32
C THR A 252 -11.46 6.68 38.80
N ILE A 253 -10.53 6.00 38.10
CA ILE A 253 -10.48 5.95 36.64
C ILE A 253 -11.71 5.21 36.10
N GLN A 254 -12.29 5.79 35.06
CA GLN A 254 -13.35 5.23 34.22
C GLN A 254 -12.82 5.07 32.79
N ILE A 255 -13.48 4.23 32.00
CA ILE A 255 -13.15 4.06 30.58
C ILE A 255 -13.34 5.41 29.85
N PRO A 256 -12.38 5.85 29.03
CA PRO A 256 -12.53 7.06 28.21
C PRO A 256 -13.78 7.03 27.34
N GLN A 257 -14.22 8.21 26.91
CA GLN A 257 -15.38 8.36 26.03
C GLN A 257 -14.98 9.08 24.75
N ALA A 258 -15.47 8.62 23.60
CA ALA A 258 -15.24 9.28 22.33
C ALA A 258 -16.47 10.05 21.85
N SER A 259 -16.25 11.27 21.37
CA SER A 259 -17.25 12.12 20.71
C SER A 259 -16.85 12.37 19.26
N TRP A 260 -17.83 12.49 18.38
CA TRP A 260 -17.61 12.53 16.93
C TRP A 260 -18.06 13.86 16.32
N SER A 261 -17.33 14.31 15.32
CA SER A 261 -17.72 15.40 14.44
C SER A 261 -17.41 15.02 13.00
N CYS A 262 -18.35 15.21 12.07
CA CYS A 262 -18.07 15.16 10.64
C CYS A 262 -18.24 16.53 10.05
N ILE A 263 -17.28 16.93 9.23
CA ILE A 263 -17.26 18.24 8.61
C ILE A 263 -16.73 18.14 7.19
N THR A 264 -17.37 18.85 6.27
CA THR A 264 -17.03 18.92 4.85
C THR A 264 -17.27 20.35 4.38
N PRO A 265 -16.66 20.81 3.28
CA PRO A 265 -16.99 22.09 2.65
C PRO A 265 -18.48 22.17 2.24
N GLY A 266 -19.06 23.37 2.25
CA GLY A 266 -20.51 23.55 2.29
C GLY A 266 -21.24 23.56 0.95
N GLY A 267 -20.55 23.91 -0.15
CA GLY A 267 -21.13 24.00 -1.50
C GLY A 267 -20.26 23.29 -2.53
N ALA A 268 -20.87 22.81 -3.62
CA ALA A 268 -20.10 22.30 -4.76
C ALA A 268 -19.22 23.42 -5.30
N TYR A 269 -17.93 23.14 -5.46
CA TYR A 269 -16.98 24.10 -6.04
C TYR A 269 -17.53 24.72 -7.34
N VAL A 270 -17.58 26.06 -7.37
CA VAL A 270 -17.87 26.82 -8.58
C VAL A 270 -16.55 27.49 -8.99
N PRO A 271 -15.88 27.01 -10.06
CA PRO A 271 -14.61 27.58 -10.47
C PRO A 271 -14.75 29.09 -10.71
N PRO A 272 -13.75 29.89 -10.33
CA PRO A 272 -13.70 31.30 -10.71
C PRO A 272 -13.76 31.39 -12.25
N PRO A 273 -14.40 32.44 -12.80
CA PRO A 273 -14.58 32.54 -14.24
C PRO A 273 -13.20 32.51 -14.93
N PRO A 274 -13.01 31.64 -15.94
CA PRO A 274 -11.74 31.54 -16.64
C PRO A 274 -11.41 32.88 -17.34
N PRO A 275 -10.12 33.21 -17.52
CA PRO A 275 -9.74 34.25 -18.47
C PRO A 275 -10.34 33.94 -19.86
N PRO A 276 -10.74 34.95 -20.65
CA PRO A 276 -11.60 34.75 -21.81
C PRO A 276 -10.94 33.83 -22.86
N PRO A 277 -11.60 32.76 -23.32
CA PRO A 277 -11.03 31.83 -24.28
C PRO A 277 -11.27 32.23 -25.77
N PRO A 278 -10.40 31.78 -26.69
CA PRO A 278 -10.64 31.82 -28.14
C PRO A 278 -11.71 30.79 -28.59
N PRO A 279 -12.31 30.91 -29.79
CA PRO A 279 -13.60 30.28 -30.12
C PRO A 279 -13.51 28.77 -30.49
N PRO A 280 -14.56 27.96 -30.22
CA PRO A 280 -14.57 26.50 -30.41
C PRO A 280 -15.39 26.03 -31.64
N PRO A 281 -15.32 24.74 -32.02
CA PRO A 281 -16.55 23.90 -32.06
C PRO A 281 -16.30 22.39 -31.77
N PRO A 282 -17.33 21.50 -31.76
CA PRO A 282 -18.48 21.42 -30.86
C PRO A 282 -18.58 20.05 -30.12
N SER A 283 -19.31 20.05 -29.00
CA SER A 283 -19.54 18.95 -28.06
C SER A 283 -20.58 17.89 -28.51
N SER A 284 -20.57 16.73 -27.84
CA SER A 284 -21.80 15.97 -27.59
C SER A 284 -21.77 15.30 -26.21
N THR A 285 -22.90 15.40 -25.50
CA THR A 285 -23.20 14.92 -24.14
C THR A 285 -23.97 13.61 -24.20
N THR A 286 -23.84 12.74 -23.19
CA THR A 286 -24.95 11.86 -22.75
C THR A 286 -24.81 11.43 -21.28
N THR A 287 -25.97 11.35 -20.64
CA THR A 287 -26.29 11.12 -19.23
C THR A 287 -26.24 9.65 -18.80
N SER A 288 -25.81 9.40 -17.56
CA SER A 288 -25.80 8.09 -16.89
C SER A 288 -27.09 7.82 -16.09
N SER A 289 -27.45 6.54 -15.96
CA SER A 289 -28.41 6.03 -14.97
C SER A 289 -27.75 4.90 -14.19
N GLY A 290 -27.66 5.08 -12.87
CA GLY A 290 -26.99 4.15 -11.96
C GLY A 290 -27.83 2.93 -11.56
N ALA A 291 -27.13 1.87 -11.18
CA ALA A 291 -27.65 0.83 -10.28
C ALA A 291 -26.48 0.30 -9.43
N ALA A 292 -26.76 0.16 -8.14
CA ALA A 292 -25.82 -0.15 -7.07
C ALA A 292 -25.41 -1.63 -7.02
N THR A 293 -24.19 -1.89 -6.54
CA THR A 293 -23.76 -3.23 -6.13
C THR A 293 -22.84 -3.16 -4.92
N SER A 294 -23.09 -4.09 -3.99
CA SER A 294 -22.50 -4.25 -2.65
C SER A 294 -20.98 -4.43 -2.65
N THR A 295 -20.28 -3.65 -1.80
CA THR A 295 -18.81 -3.64 -1.72
C THR A 295 -18.25 -4.73 -0.80
N PRO A 296 -17.34 -5.56 -1.29
CA PRO A 296 -16.62 -6.59 -0.54
C PRO A 296 -15.22 -6.13 -0.05
N ALA A 297 -14.61 -6.89 0.88
CA ALA A 297 -13.53 -6.49 1.82
C ALA A 297 -12.17 -6.09 1.17
N ALA A 298 -11.26 -5.43 1.89
CA ALA A 298 -9.90 -5.09 1.42
C ALA A 298 -8.82 -6.05 1.95
N LEU A 299 -7.71 -6.22 1.24
CA LEU A 299 -6.61 -7.15 1.58
C LEU A 299 -5.45 -6.45 2.30
N PRO A 300 -4.74 -7.14 3.21
CA PRO A 300 -3.55 -6.59 3.85
C PRO A 300 -2.32 -6.56 2.91
N ILE A 301 -1.53 -5.50 3.07
CA ILE A 301 -0.37 -5.01 2.29
C ILE A 301 0.78 -6.03 2.10
N SER A 302 0.81 -7.11 2.90
CA SER A 302 1.91 -8.08 2.96
C SER A 302 1.48 -9.52 2.68
N GLU A 303 0.20 -9.75 2.39
CA GLU A 303 -0.29 -11.07 2.03
C GLU A 303 -0.31 -11.22 0.52
N ALA A 304 0.05 -12.41 0.05
CA ALA A 304 -0.15 -12.76 -1.33
C ALA A 304 -1.64 -12.69 -1.69
N TYR A 305 -1.91 -12.35 -2.93
CA TYR A 305 -3.26 -12.35 -3.47
C TYR A 305 -3.39 -13.36 -4.60
N TYR A 306 -4.51 -14.07 -4.63
CA TYR A 306 -4.90 -14.91 -5.74
C TYR A 306 -6.40 -14.82 -5.98
N ASP A 307 -6.78 -14.69 -7.25
CA ASP A 307 -8.17 -14.68 -7.68
C ASP A 307 -8.32 -15.39 -9.02
N ASP A 308 -9.01 -16.53 -8.98
CA ASP A 308 -9.52 -17.25 -10.16
C ASP A 308 -10.97 -16.82 -10.48
N PHE A 309 -11.45 -15.75 -9.86
CA PHE A 309 -12.79 -15.20 -9.99
C PHE A 309 -13.94 -16.18 -9.70
N SER A 310 -13.66 -17.36 -9.13
CA SER A 310 -14.68 -18.33 -8.73
C SER A 310 -15.58 -17.80 -7.61
N ALA A 311 -15.04 -16.88 -6.79
CA ALA A 311 -15.72 -16.20 -5.70
C ALA A 311 -16.32 -14.83 -6.09
N GLY A 312 -16.23 -14.42 -7.36
CA GLY A 312 -16.68 -13.10 -7.80
C GLY A 312 -15.57 -12.06 -7.76
N MET A 313 -15.92 -10.78 -7.62
CA MET A 313 -14.98 -9.65 -7.57
C MET A 313 -14.85 -9.08 -6.15
N THR A 314 -14.58 -9.94 -5.16
CA THR A 314 -14.72 -9.54 -3.74
C THR A 314 -13.70 -8.53 -3.21
N HIS A 315 -12.65 -8.22 -3.97
CA HIS A 315 -11.62 -7.27 -3.55
C HIS A 315 -11.36 -6.17 -4.57
N TRP A 316 -12.25 -6.03 -5.56
CA TRP A 316 -12.03 -5.18 -6.73
C TRP A 316 -12.97 -3.98 -6.76
N ALA A 317 -12.43 -2.85 -7.20
CA ALA A 317 -13.16 -1.66 -7.56
C ALA A 317 -13.01 -1.39 -9.07
N THR A 318 -14.11 -1.10 -9.73
CA THR A 318 -14.13 -0.80 -11.17
C THR A 318 -14.15 0.71 -11.41
N TYR A 319 -13.27 1.18 -12.28
CA TYR A 319 -13.14 2.56 -12.69
C TYR A 319 -13.24 2.61 -14.21
N ASP A 320 -14.43 2.95 -14.71
CA ASP A 320 -14.79 2.83 -16.12
C ASP A 320 -14.85 1.36 -16.62
N GLY A 321 -15.45 1.15 -17.80
CA GLY A 321 -15.68 -0.18 -18.35
C GLY A 321 -16.76 -0.99 -17.63
N SER A 322 -17.11 -2.16 -18.18
CA SER A 322 -18.16 -3.04 -17.66
C SER A 322 -17.58 -4.39 -17.26
N TYR A 323 -16.82 -4.39 -16.17
CA TYR A 323 -16.21 -5.58 -15.58
C TYR A 323 -17.25 -6.46 -14.88
N ARG A 324 -17.21 -7.76 -15.15
CA ARG A 324 -18.09 -8.76 -14.54
C ARG A 324 -17.43 -10.13 -14.54
N VAL A 325 -17.75 -10.96 -13.56
CA VAL A 325 -17.36 -12.37 -13.61
C VAL A 325 -18.27 -13.14 -14.56
N LYS A 326 -17.67 -13.88 -15.49
CA LYS A 326 -18.37 -14.81 -16.38
C LYS A 326 -17.54 -16.09 -16.53
N SER A 327 -18.16 -17.23 -16.26
CA SER A 327 -17.52 -18.55 -16.34
C SER A 327 -16.24 -18.69 -15.50
N GLY A 328 -16.18 -18.03 -14.34
CA GLY A 328 -14.99 -18.06 -13.47
C GLY A 328 -13.83 -17.23 -14.00
N ALA A 329 -14.09 -16.18 -14.79
CA ALA A 329 -13.06 -15.23 -15.21
C ALA A 329 -13.62 -13.82 -15.21
N LEU A 330 -12.75 -12.82 -15.04
CA LEU A 330 -13.10 -11.41 -15.10
C LEU A 330 -13.18 -10.95 -16.56
N VAL A 331 -14.38 -10.59 -17.00
CA VAL A 331 -14.65 -10.18 -18.38
C VAL A 331 -15.05 -8.70 -18.42
N THR A 332 -14.47 -7.96 -19.35
CA THR A 332 -14.89 -6.60 -19.68
C THR A 332 -15.14 -6.45 -21.17
N ASP A 333 -16.14 -5.65 -21.51
CA ASP A 333 -16.41 -5.27 -22.91
C ASP A 333 -15.46 -4.16 -23.37
N SER A 334 -15.52 -3.80 -24.65
CA SER A 334 -14.66 -2.74 -25.19
C SER A 334 -14.85 -1.42 -24.43
N SER A 335 -13.73 -0.82 -24.02
CA SER A 335 -13.72 0.43 -23.25
C SER A 335 -12.49 1.28 -23.59
N GLU A 336 -12.68 2.60 -23.60
CA GLU A 336 -11.62 3.60 -23.83
C GLU A 336 -10.74 3.85 -22.59
N GLY A 337 -10.72 2.91 -21.63
CA GLY A 337 -10.04 3.13 -20.36
C GLY A 337 -10.62 2.44 -19.14
N GLY A 338 -11.33 1.33 -19.37
CA GLY A 338 -11.85 0.50 -18.29
C GLY A 338 -10.71 0.01 -17.42
N LYS A 339 -10.86 0.12 -16.11
CA LYS A 339 -9.92 -0.40 -15.11
C LYS A 339 -10.66 -1.13 -14.01
N ALA A 340 -10.08 -2.21 -13.49
CA ALA A 340 -10.50 -2.81 -12.24
C ALA A 340 -9.27 -2.96 -11.34
N LEU A 341 -9.27 -2.33 -10.17
CA LEU A 341 -8.14 -2.34 -9.25
C LEU A 341 -8.52 -3.03 -7.95
N LEU A 342 -7.55 -3.73 -7.38
CA LEU A 342 -7.66 -4.31 -6.06
C LEU A 342 -7.63 -3.23 -4.99
N TYR A 343 -8.32 -3.50 -3.88
CA TYR A 343 -8.11 -2.79 -2.63
C TYR A 343 -6.82 -3.28 -1.97
N SER A 344 -5.68 -2.93 -2.58
CA SER A 344 -4.35 -3.33 -2.14
C SER A 344 -3.37 -2.16 -2.26
N SER A 345 -2.20 -2.32 -1.65
CA SER A 345 -1.04 -1.48 -1.95
C SER A 345 0.18 -2.38 -1.88
N PHE A 346 0.91 -2.56 -2.98
CA PHE A 346 2.11 -3.38 -3.01
C PHE A 346 3.29 -2.54 -3.46
N SER A 347 4.50 -2.84 -2.96
CA SER A 347 5.75 -2.19 -3.37
C SER A 347 6.55 -3.09 -4.31
N ASP A 348 7.21 -4.09 -3.74
CA ASP A 348 8.05 -5.06 -4.45
C ASP A 348 7.31 -6.40 -4.54
N PHE A 349 7.09 -6.88 -5.76
CA PHE A 349 6.23 -8.05 -6.01
C PHE A 349 6.45 -8.66 -7.40
N THR A 350 5.86 -9.84 -7.58
CA THR A 350 5.43 -10.33 -8.90
C THR A 350 3.92 -10.20 -9.01
N PHE A 351 3.43 -9.79 -10.18
CA PHE A 351 2.01 -9.68 -10.49
C PHE A 351 1.75 -10.35 -11.84
N GLU A 352 0.94 -11.40 -11.83
CA GLU A 352 0.69 -12.27 -12.97
C GLU A 352 -0.81 -12.40 -13.24
N ALA A 353 -1.19 -12.55 -14.52
CA ALA A 353 -2.54 -12.91 -14.92
C ALA A 353 -2.54 -13.57 -16.30
N ASP A 354 -3.56 -14.39 -16.53
CA ASP A 354 -3.91 -14.90 -17.86
C ASP A 354 -4.83 -13.88 -18.55
N ILE A 355 -4.43 -13.44 -19.76
CA ILE A 355 -5.13 -12.37 -20.50
C ILE A 355 -5.53 -12.90 -21.88
N THR A 356 -6.81 -12.74 -22.24
CA THR A 356 -7.33 -13.05 -23.58
C THR A 356 -8.00 -11.83 -24.19
N LEU A 357 -7.57 -11.43 -25.39
CA LEU A 357 -8.15 -10.32 -26.16
C LEU A 357 -9.06 -10.85 -27.28
N PRO A 358 -10.29 -10.34 -27.46
CA PRO A 358 -11.24 -10.86 -28.45
C PRO A 358 -11.10 -10.23 -29.85
N THR A 359 -10.50 -9.04 -29.97
CA THR A 359 -10.41 -8.25 -31.22
C THR A 359 -8.97 -8.05 -31.67
N ASN A 360 -8.79 -7.44 -32.85
CA ASN A 360 -7.48 -7.12 -33.43
C ASN A 360 -7.06 -5.66 -33.20
N THR A 361 -7.63 -4.99 -32.20
CA THR A 361 -7.38 -3.57 -31.87
C THR A 361 -7.25 -3.41 -30.36
N GLY A 362 -6.58 -2.34 -29.94
CA GLY A 362 -6.46 -1.97 -28.54
C GLY A 362 -5.51 -2.87 -27.75
N ASN A 363 -5.45 -2.63 -26.45
CA ASN A 363 -4.57 -3.38 -25.54
C ASN A 363 -5.25 -3.67 -24.19
N ALA A 364 -4.81 -4.75 -23.56
CA ALA A 364 -5.24 -5.19 -22.24
C ALA A 364 -4.02 -5.59 -21.41
N GLY A 365 -4.08 -5.35 -20.11
CA GLY A 365 -2.88 -5.52 -19.29
C GLY A 365 -3.07 -5.27 -17.81
N LEU A 366 -1.92 -5.24 -17.14
CA LEU A 366 -1.76 -5.09 -15.70
C LEU A 366 -1.47 -3.62 -15.37
N VAL A 367 -2.27 -3.03 -14.50
CA VAL A 367 -1.99 -1.74 -13.85
C VAL A 367 -1.37 -2.02 -12.51
N PHE A 368 -0.27 -1.34 -12.18
CA PHE A 368 0.45 -1.65 -10.95
C PHE A 368 1.10 -0.43 -10.33
N ARG A 369 1.29 -0.48 -9.01
CA ARG A 369 1.73 0.66 -8.18
C ARG A 369 0.90 1.93 -8.44
N ALA A 370 -0.41 1.75 -8.59
CA ALA A 370 -1.34 2.81 -8.96
C ALA A 370 -1.93 3.56 -7.77
N SER A 371 -2.22 4.84 -7.97
CA SER A 371 -2.91 5.70 -7.01
C SER A 371 -3.83 6.67 -7.75
N SER A 372 -4.79 7.24 -7.01
CA SER A 372 -5.76 8.19 -7.55
C SER A 372 -6.51 7.69 -8.81
N PRO A 373 -7.05 6.46 -8.82
CA PRO A 373 -7.78 5.96 -9.99
C PRO A 373 -9.05 6.77 -10.25
N GLY A 374 -9.31 7.06 -11.52
CA GLY A 374 -10.47 7.78 -12.03
C GLY A 374 -10.98 7.21 -13.36
N ILE A 375 -11.95 7.91 -13.96
CA ILE A 375 -12.57 7.51 -15.22
C ILE A 375 -11.71 7.97 -16.41
N GLY A 376 -11.50 7.08 -17.39
CA GLY A 376 -10.65 7.31 -18.56
C GLY A 376 -9.33 6.52 -18.54
N ALA A 377 -8.74 6.31 -19.72
CA ALA A 377 -7.58 5.42 -19.92
C ALA A 377 -6.45 5.68 -18.93
N ASP A 378 -6.02 6.93 -18.87
CA ASP A 378 -4.81 7.35 -18.16
C ASP A 378 -5.14 8.04 -16.84
N ALA A 379 -6.40 8.07 -16.42
CA ALA A 379 -6.85 8.71 -15.17
C ALA A 379 -6.43 7.88 -13.94
N TYR A 380 -5.13 7.87 -13.67
CA TYR A 380 -4.45 7.32 -12.49
C TYR A 380 -2.99 7.78 -12.49
N ARG A 381 -2.29 7.56 -11.37
CA ARG A 381 -0.84 7.70 -11.25
C ARG A 381 -0.24 6.34 -10.96
N GLY A 382 0.55 5.77 -11.86
CA GLY A 382 1.06 4.39 -11.70
C GLY A 382 1.70 3.87 -12.99
N TYR A 383 1.90 2.56 -13.08
CA TYR A 383 2.39 1.92 -14.29
C TYR A 383 1.32 1.05 -14.96
N TYR A 384 1.59 0.71 -16.23
CA TYR A 384 0.81 -0.25 -16.98
C TYR A 384 1.71 -1.07 -17.90
N ALA A 385 1.54 -2.38 -17.86
CA ALA A 385 2.13 -3.33 -18.78
C ALA A 385 1.01 -4.05 -19.55
N GLY A 386 0.95 -3.86 -20.87
CA GLY A 386 -0.14 -4.37 -21.69
C GLY A 386 0.34 -5.13 -22.91
N ILE A 387 -0.52 -6.03 -23.40
CA ILE A 387 -0.36 -6.75 -24.66
C ILE A 387 -1.40 -6.25 -25.66
N SER A 388 -1.02 -6.19 -26.93
CA SER A 388 -1.86 -5.73 -28.03
C SER A 388 -1.82 -6.73 -29.19
N THR A 389 -2.98 -7.03 -29.75
CA THR A 389 -3.12 -7.80 -31.00
C THR A 389 -2.61 -7.07 -32.24
N GLU A 390 -2.16 -5.81 -32.08
CA GLU A 390 -1.31 -5.11 -33.05
C GLU A 390 0.15 -5.61 -33.02
N ASN A 391 0.39 -6.75 -32.39
CA ASN A 391 1.66 -7.46 -32.24
C ASN A 391 2.70 -6.70 -31.42
N ASN A 392 2.31 -6.17 -30.26
CA ASN A 392 3.26 -5.54 -29.35
C ASN A 392 2.95 -5.79 -27.87
N VAL A 393 3.99 -5.68 -27.06
CA VAL A 393 3.95 -5.53 -25.59
C VAL A 393 4.37 -4.10 -25.28
N VAL A 394 3.63 -3.42 -24.42
CA VAL A 394 3.91 -2.04 -24.01
C VAL A 394 4.10 -1.94 -22.51
N LEU A 395 5.08 -1.13 -22.09
CA LEU A 395 5.23 -0.67 -20.72
C LEU A 395 5.18 0.85 -20.72
N GLY A 396 4.40 1.43 -19.83
CA GLY A 396 4.37 2.87 -19.62
C GLY A 396 3.95 3.26 -18.22
N ARG A 397 4.02 4.56 -17.96
CA ARG A 397 3.56 5.18 -16.72
C ARG A 397 2.48 6.20 -17.01
N SER A 398 1.55 6.34 -16.08
CA SER A 398 0.57 7.41 -16.08
C SER A 398 0.84 8.43 -14.98
N LEU A 399 0.69 9.70 -15.33
CA LEU A 399 0.55 10.84 -14.42
C LEU A 399 -0.70 11.62 -14.83
N ASN A 400 -1.87 10.96 -14.79
CA ASN A 400 -3.09 11.45 -15.45
C ASN A 400 -2.89 11.74 -16.96
N SER A 401 -1.86 11.12 -17.54
CA SER A 401 -1.40 11.31 -18.91
C SER A 401 -0.41 10.18 -19.23
N TRP A 402 -0.50 9.62 -20.44
CA TRP A 402 0.34 8.49 -20.84
C TRP A 402 1.78 8.90 -21.14
N THR A 403 2.73 8.15 -20.61
CA THR A 403 4.14 8.16 -21.02
C THR A 403 4.58 6.73 -21.30
N GLN A 404 4.87 6.42 -22.57
CA GLN A 404 5.45 5.13 -22.96
C GLN A 404 6.90 5.05 -22.47
N LEU A 405 7.25 3.98 -21.78
CA LEU A 405 8.61 3.67 -21.35
C LEU A 405 9.29 2.69 -22.31
N SER A 406 8.55 1.68 -22.80
CA SER A 406 9.05 0.71 -23.76
C SER A 406 7.91 0.11 -24.59
N LEU A 407 8.23 -0.31 -25.81
CA LEU A 407 7.34 -1.00 -26.74
C LEU A 407 8.17 -2.02 -27.52
N VAL A 408 7.75 -3.28 -27.50
CA VAL A 408 8.47 -4.38 -28.15
C VAL A 408 7.51 -5.18 -29.02
N ASP A 409 7.92 -5.47 -30.25
CA ASP A 409 7.15 -6.29 -31.19
C ASP A 409 7.11 -7.75 -30.71
N MET A 410 5.91 -8.31 -30.62
CA MET A 410 5.65 -9.70 -30.27
C MET A 410 4.31 -10.13 -30.85
N THR A 411 4.24 -11.31 -31.47
CA THR A 411 2.95 -11.83 -31.93
C THR A 411 2.02 -12.10 -30.76
N ILE A 412 0.87 -11.43 -30.74
CA ILE A 412 -0.22 -11.62 -29.77
C ILE A 412 -1.46 -12.00 -30.57
N ASN A 413 -1.96 -13.21 -30.36
CA ASN A 413 -3.07 -13.72 -31.15
C ASN A 413 -4.40 -13.43 -30.44
N ALA A 414 -5.37 -12.91 -31.19
CA ALA A 414 -6.73 -12.77 -30.68
C ALA A 414 -7.33 -14.14 -30.32
N ASN A 415 -8.14 -14.18 -29.26
CA ASN A 415 -8.79 -15.36 -28.71
C ASN A 415 -7.82 -16.46 -28.23
N GLN A 416 -6.57 -16.10 -27.95
CA GLN A 416 -5.59 -16.95 -27.28
C GLN A 416 -5.35 -16.41 -25.87
N VAL A 417 -5.19 -17.32 -24.91
CA VAL A 417 -4.71 -16.99 -23.56
C VAL A 417 -3.21 -16.69 -23.65
N HIS A 418 -2.83 -15.52 -23.16
CA HIS A 418 -1.45 -15.12 -22.98
C HIS A 418 -1.16 -14.93 -21.49
N HIS A 419 -0.10 -15.55 -20.99
CA HIS A 419 0.29 -15.41 -19.58
C HIS A 419 1.21 -14.19 -19.44
N VAL A 420 0.79 -13.19 -18.67
CA VAL A 420 1.52 -11.92 -18.50
C VAL A 420 1.96 -11.78 -17.06
N LYS A 421 3.25 -11.49 -16.86
CA LYS A 421 3.87 -11.25 -15.56
C LYS A 421 4.62 -9.93 -15.54
N VAL A 422 4.41 -9.15 -14.48
CA VAL A 422 5.25 -8.02 -14.09
C VAL A 422 6.06 -8.43 -12.86
N ARG A 423 7.37 -8.20 -12.89
CA ARG A 423 8.23 -8.23 -11.69
C ARG A 423 8.72 -6.81 -11.42
N ALA A 424 8.21 -6.21 -10.34
CA ALA A 424 8.53 -4.86 -9.93
C ALA A 424 9.32 -4.90 -8.62
N LEU A 425 10.62 -4.57 -8.67
CA LEU A 425 11.56 -4.67 -7.54
C LEU A 425 12.39 -3.39 -7.44
N GLY A 426 12.09 -2.55 -6.45
CA GLY A 426 12.63 -1.20 -6.36
C GLY A 426 12.32 -0.42 -7.63
N SER A 427 13.36 0.05 -8.33
CA SER A 427 13.23 0.72 -9.63
C SER A 427 13.11 -0.23 -10.81
N SER A 428 13.46 -1.51 -10.66
CA SER A 428 13.49 -2.47 -11.76
C SER A 428 12.08 -2.96 -12.08
N ILE A 429 11.71 -2.91 -13.35
CA ILE A 429 10.43 -3.37 -13.88
C ILE A 429 10.71 -4.29 -15.06
N ASP A 430 10.39 -5.56 -14.88
CA ASP A 430 10.45 -6.58 -15.93
C ASP A 430 9.04 -7.02 -16.33
N VAL A 431 8.79 -7.16 -17.63
CA VAL A 431 7.52 -7.66 -18.19
C VAL A 431 7.79 -8.93 -18.99
N PHE A 432 7.11 -10.01 -18.63
CA PHE A 432 7.17 -11.31 -19.29
C PHE A 432 5.82 -11.60 -19.96
N VAL A 433 5.87 -12.25 -21.12
CA VAL A 433 4.68 -12.68 -21.86
C VAL A 433 4.96 -14.05 -22.45
N ASP A 434 4.15 -15.05 -22.06
CA ASP A 434 4.23 -16.49 -22.36
C ASP A 434 5.53 -17.19 -21.93
N ASP A 435 6.68 -16.67 -22.34
CA ASP A 435 8.00 -17.11 -21.89
C ASP A 435 8.34 -16.45 -20.55
N MET A 436 8.17 -17.20 -19.45
CA MET A 436 8.46 -16.74 -18.09
C MET A 436 9.95 -16.78 -17.73
N THR A 437 10.82 -17.25 -18.62
CA THR A 437 12.26 -17.31 -18.37
C THR A 437 13.00 -16.05 -18.78
N LYS A 438 12.42 -15.26 -19.71
CA LYS A 438 13.06 -14.07 -20.27
C LYS A 438 12.07 -12.93 -20.40
N PRO A 439 12.36 -11.76 -19.80
CA PRO A 439 11.49 -10.61 -19.94
C PRO A 439 11.49 -10.11 -21.39
N LYS A 440 10.32 -9.74 -21.88
CA LYS A 440 10.16 -9.01 -23.15
C LYS A 440 10.57 -7.55 -23.01
N ILE A 441 10.36 -6.97 -21.83
CA ILE A 441 10.76 -5.61 -21.48
C ILE A 441 11.46 -5.66 -20.12
N SER A 442 12.63 -5.01 -20.03
CA SER A 442 13.31 -4.69 -18.76
C SER A 442 13.62 -3.20 -18.74
N THR A 443 13.20 -2.49 -17.69
CA THR A 443 13.35 -1.03 -17.57
C THR A 443 13.62 -0.65 -16.11
N GLN A 444 14.23 0.52 -15.89
CA GLN A 444 14.33 1.13 -14.57
C GLN A 444 13.53 2.43 -14.52
N ASP A 445 12.64 2.57 -13.56
CA ASP A 445 11.88 3.80 -13.31
C ASP A 445 11.56 3.91 -11.80
N THR A 446 11.75 5.10 -11.22
CA THR A 446 11.57 5.35 -9.78
C THR A 446 10.35 6.23 -9.47
N THR A 447 9.50 6.51 -10.46
CA THR A 447 8.38 7.45 -10.30
C THR A 447 7.36 6.94 -9.29
N TRP A 448 7.03 5.64 -9.36
CA TRP A 448 6.09 5.01 -8.45
C TRP A 448 6.74 3.77 -7.84
N LEU A 449 6.80 3.69 -6.51
CA LEU A 449 7.44 2.58 -5.81
C LEU A 449 6.42 1.67 -5.11
N PHE A 450 5.16 2.09 -5.03
CA PHE A 450 4.07 1.33 -4.44
C PHE A 450 2.71 1.84 -4.90
N GLY A 451 1.66 1.04 -4.69
CA GLY A 451 0.26 1.43 -4.94
C GLY A 451 -0.64 0.23 -5.24
N MET A 452 -1.88 0.52 -5.63
CA MET A 452 -2.88 -0.47 -6.04
C MET A 452 -2.46 -1.21 -7.31
N ASP A 453 -2.84 -2.47 -7.38
CA ASP A 453 -2.62 -3.30 -8.55
C ASP A 453 -3.95 -3.80 -9.12
N GLY A 454 -3.99 -4.10 -10.41
CA GLY A 454 -5.18 -4.61 -11.07
C GLY A 454 -5.04 -4.64 -12.58
N VAL A 455 -6.15 -4.49 -13.29
CA VAL A 455 -6.21 -4.69 -14.73
C VAL A 455 -6.82 -3.50 -15.45
N ARG A 456 -6.42 -3.29 -16.71
CA ARG A 456 -6.92 -2.23 -17.59
C ARG A 456 -7.13 -2.74 -19.01
N VAL A 457 -8.11 -2.16 -19.70
CA VAL A 457 -8.27 -2.26 -21.16
C VAL A 457 -8.31 -0.87 -21.81
N PHE A 458 -7.92 -0.80 -23.08
CA PHE A 458 -8.01 0.39 -23.93
C PHE A 458 -8.36 0.00 -25.37
N ASP A 459 -9.46 0.54 -25.92
CA ASP A 459 -10.01 0.25 -27.26
C ASP A 459 -10.18 -1.25 -27.56
N THR A 460 -10.42 -2.02 -26.51
CA THR A 460 -10.65 -3.47 -26.58
C THR A 460 -11.40 -3.95 -25.35
N GLY A 461 -11.99 -5.14 -25.46
CA GLY A 461 -12.45 -5.92 -24.31
C GLY A 461 -11.38 -6.93 -23.91
N ALA A 462 -11.55 -7.60 -22.77
CA ALA A 462 -10.63 -8.66 -22.38
C ALA A 462 -11.28 -9.64 -21.41
N THR A 463 -10.69 -10.82 -21.32
CA THR A 463 -10.87 -11.76 -20.22
C THR A 463 -9.56 -11.83 -19.43
N PHE A 464 -9.66 -11.69 -18.12
CA PHE A 464 -8.57 -11.87 -17.16
C PHE A 464 -8.91 -13.04 -16.25
N ASP A 465 -7.94 -13.91 -16.01
CA ASP A 465 -8.09 -15.05 -15.11
C ASP A 465 -6.78 -15.32 -14.35
N ASN A 466 -6.83 -16.14 -13.30
CA ASN A 466 -5.68 -16.55 -12.49
C ASN A 466 -4.80 -15.37 -12.04
N VAL A 467 -5.44 -14.29 -11.57
CA VAL A 467 -4.71 -13.11 -11.09
C VAL A 467 -3.96 -13.49 -9.83
N GLN A 468 -2.65 -13.24 -9.80
CA GLN A 468 -1.79 -13.54 -8.67
C GLN A 468 -0.83 -12.39 -8.39
N ILE A 469 -0.74 -11.96 -7.13
CA ILE A 469 0.27 -11.00 -6.67
C ILE A 469 1.04 -11.62 -5.51
N LEU A 470 2.35 -11.78 -5.67
CA LEU A 470 3.24 -12.34 -4.64
C LEU A 470 4.22 -11.27 -4.16
N PRO A 471 4.07 -10.75 -2.93
CA PRO A 471 4.98 -9.78 -2.34
C PRO A 471 6.38 -10.35 -2.16
N LEU A 472 7.39 -9.51 -2.38
CA LEU A 472 8.78 -9.85 -2.09
C LEU A 472 8.98 -10.03 -0.59
N SER A 473 9.46 -11.20 -0.18
CA SER A 473 9.86 -11.46 1.21
C SER A 473 11.37 -11.32 1.40
N PHE A 474 12.16 -11.74 0.41
CA PHE A 474 13.62 -11.70 0.47
C PHE A 474 14.23 -11.61 -0.93
N ALA A 475 15.29 -10.83 -1.08
CA ALA A 475 16.15 -10.87 -2.26
C ALA A 475 17.63 -10.73 -1.88
N GLU A 476 18.47 -11.47 -2.58
CA GLU A 476 19.92 -11.38 -2.54
C GLU A 476 20.51 -11.56 -3.94
N TYR A 477 21.25 -10.55 -4.36
CA TYR A 477 21.99 -10.50 -5.64
C TYR A 477 23.52 -10.49 -5.40
N PHE A 478 23.92 -10.76 -4.16
CA PHE A 478 25.30 -10.87 -3.69
C PHE A 478 26.19 -9.68 -4.09
N SER A 479 25.63 -8.47 -4.15
CA SER A 479 26.39 -7.23 -4.38
C SER A 479 27.15 -6.76 -3.14
N GLY A 480 26.94 -7.41 -1.99
CA GLY A 480 27.57 -7.10 -0.71
C GLY A 480 28.18 -8.34 -0.04
N ASN A 481 28.03 -8.44 1.29
CA ASN A 481 28.64 -9.50 2.10
C ASN A 481 27.61 -10.61 2.39
N MET A 482 28.02 -11.64 3.13
CA MET A 482 27.13 -12.69 3.65
C MET A 482 26.36 -12.30 4.93
N ASP A 483 26.15 -11.01 5.21
CA ASP A 483 25.62 -10.53 6.51
C ASP A 483 24.20 -11.04 6.81
N LYS A 484 23.44 -11.41 5.78
CA LYS A 484 22.09 -11.99 5.91
C LYS A 484 22.09 -13.49 6.17
N TRP A 485 23.25 -14.15 6.14
CA TRP A 485 23.37 -15.61 6.06
C TRP A 485 24.16 -16.17 7.25
N VAL A 486 23.75 -17.35 7.73
CA VAL A 486 24.50 -18.13 8.72
C VAL A 486 24.93 -19.45 8.11
N THR A 487 26.23 -19.73 8.14
CA THR A 487 26.82 -20.94 7.58
C THR A 487 26.90 -22.06 8.62
N TYR A 488 26.54 -23.28 8.22
CA TYR A 488 26.65 -24.50 9.01
C TYR A 488 27.40 -25.57 8.22
N GLY A 489 28.72 -25.65 8.44
CA GLY A 489 29.61 -26.48 7.64
C GLY A 489 29.86 -25.90 6.24
N GLY A 490 30.89 -26.42 5.56
CA GLY A 490 31.31 -25.94 4.24
C GLY A 490 31.96 -24.55 4.25
N SER A 491 32.27 -24.05 3.04
CA SER A 491 32.85 -22.72 2.84
C SER A 491 32.06 -21.97 1.78
N PHE A 492 31.49 -20.84 2.18
CA PHE A 492 30.67 -19.97 1.36
C PHE A 492 31.29 -18.57 1.37
N ALA A 493 31.40 -17.95 0.20
CA ALA A 493 31.89 -16.60 0.07
C ALA A 493 31.27 -15.91 -1.14
N VAL A 494 30.99 -14.61 -1.03
CA VAL A 494 30.60 -13.79 -2.18
C VAL A 494 31.84 -13.51 -3.03
N GLN A 495 31.78 -13.85 -4.32
CA GLN A 495 32.82 -13.54 -5.31
C GLN A 495 32.13 -13.15 -6.63
N ASN A 496 32.59 -12.05 -7.25
CA ASN A 496 32.04 -11.56 -8.52
C ASN A 496 30.50 -11.50 -8.54
N THR A 497 29.92 -10.89 -7.52
CA THR A 497 28.46 -10.75 -7.34
C THR A 497 27.67 -12.06 -7.34
N ALA A 498 28.29 -13.18 -6.96
CA ALA A 498 27.62 -14.45 -6.77
C ALA A 498 28.10 -15.12 -5.48
N LEU A 499 27.27 -15.97 -4.89
CA LEU A 499 27.65 -16.84 -3.79
C LEU A 499 28.41 -18.05 -4.32
N VAL A 500 29.69 -18.16 -3.96
CA VAL A 500 30.53 -19.31 -4.29
C VAL A 500 30.59 -20.26 -3.10
N ALA A 501 30.08 -21.48 -3.30
CA ALA A 501 30.15 -22.58 -2.36
C ALA A 501 31.24 -23.57 -2.78
N GLN A 502 32.18 -23.87 -1.88
CA GLN A 502 33.16 -24.93 -2.10
C GLN A 502 32.55 -26.31 -1.87
N SER A 503 33.10 -27.33 -2.54
CA SER A 503 32.69 -28.73 -2.31
C SER A 503 32.81 -29.10 -0.84
N SER A 504 31.73 -29.66 -0.31
CA SER A 504 31.57 -30.04 1.09
C SER A 504 30.57 -31.18 1.19
N SER A 505 30.77 -32.10 2.13
CA SER A 505 29.83 -33.20 2.38
C SER A 505 28.53 -32.76 3.08
N GLY A 506 28.38 -31.49 3.47
CA GLY A 506 27.22 -31.03 4.24
C GLY A 506 27.10 -29.51 4.38
N GLY A 507 27.68 -28.77 3.43
CA GLY A 507 27.73 -27.31 3.48
C GLY A 507 26.36 -26.70 3.26
N LYS A 508 25.95 -25.78 4.14
CA LYS A 508 24.68 -25.07 4.04
C LYS A 508 24.83 -23.65 4.60
N ALA A 509 24.16 -22.71 3.94
CA ALA A 509 24.04 -21.33 4.39
C ALA A 509 22.56 -20.98 4.45
N LEU A 510 22.10 -20.50 5.61
CA LEU A 510 20.68 -20.22 5.86
C LEU A 510 20.46 -18.72 6.03
N ILE A 511 19.35 -18.23 5.50
CA ILE A 511 18.88 -16.86 5.68
C ILE A 511 18.56 -16.68 7.17
N SER A 512 19.24 -15.72 7.80
CA SER A 512 19.08 -15.40 9.21
C SER A 512 17.75 -14.69 9.50
N ASN A 513 17.22 -14.89 10.72
CA ASN A 513 16.14 -14.09 11.31
C ASN A 513 14.80 -14.04 10.53
N THR A 514 14.57 -14.94 9.58
CA THR A 514 13.33 -14.99 8.80
C THR A 514 12.79 -16.40 8.73
N ILE A 515 11.52 -16.59 9.13
CA ILE A 515 10.81 -17.87 9.06
C ILE A 515 9.85 -17.80 7.88
N PHE A 516 9.95 -18.76 6.98
CA PHE A 516 9.11 -18.87 5.79
C PHE A 516 8.13 -20.04 5.99
N SER A 517 6.91 -19.89 5.47
CA SER A 517 5.90 -20.96 5.44
C SER A 517 5.56 -21.32 4.00
N ASP A 518 4.62 -20.60 3.39
CA ASP A 518 4.27 -20.73 1.98
C ASP A 518 5.01 -19.68 1.15
N PHE A 519 5.69 -20.11 0.09
CA PHE A 519 6.56 -19.25 -0.71
C PHE A 519 6.84 -19.78 -2.12
N VAL A 520 7.22 -18.86 -3.00
CA VAL A 520 7.99 -19.15 -4.22
C VAL A 520 9.44 -18.80 -3.93
N TYR A 521 10.37 -19.75 -4.11
CA TYR A 521 11.80 -19.57 -3.88
C TYR A 521 12.58 -19.87 -5.16
N GLU A 522 13.21 -18.84 -5.73
CA GLU A 522 13.96 -18.86 -6.98
C GLU A 522 15.45 -18.60 -6.75
N ALA A 523 16.30 -19.21 -7.59
CA ALA A 523 17.72 -18.87 -7.70
C ALA A 523 18.29 -19.31 -9.06
N ASP A 524 19.36 -18.65 -9.50
CA ASP A 524 20.24 -19.16 -10.55
C ASP A 524 21.36 -19.98 -9.92
N LEU A 525 21.57 -21.19 -10.42
CA LEU A 525 22.49 -22.16 -9.85
C LEU A 525 23.37 -22.78 -10.94
N THR A 526 24.69 -22.76 -10.75
CA THR A 526 25.65 -23.50 -11.57
C THR A 526 26.40 -24.49 -10.69
N ILE A 527 26.37 -25.78 -11.02
CA ILE A 527 27.25 -26.80 -10.45
C ILE A 527 28.52 -26.90 -11.30
N THR A 528 29.70 -27.01 -10.69
CA THR A 528 30.98 -27.03 -11.45
C THR A 528 31.73 -28.35 -11.40
N ASP A 529 31.31 -29.29 -10.54
CA ASP A 529 31.85 -30.65 -10.45
C ASP A 529 30.69 -31.66 -10.62
N ALA A 530 30.96 -32.85 -11.18
CA ALA A 530 29.92 -33.83 -11.50
C ALA A 530 29.57 -34.79 -10.34
N ASP A 531 30.33 -34.76 -9.25
CA ASP A 531 30.29 -35.79 -8.19
C ASP A 531 29.16 -35.56 -7.15
N GLY A 532 28.36 -34.51 -7.28
CA GLY A 532 27.44 -34.08 -6.23
C GLY A 532 26.22 -33.29 -6.71
N ASN A 533 25.57 -32.59 -5.79
CA ASN A 533 24.41 -31.74 -6.07
C ASN A 533 24.43 -30.46 -5.23
N ALA A 534 23.77 -29.43 -5.74
CA ALA A 534 23.55 -28.17 -5.05
C ALA A 534 22.10 -27.71 -5.24
N GLY A 535 21.61 -26.86 -4.35
CA GLY A 535 20.22 -26.46 -4.40
C GLY A 535 19.75 -25.59 -3.26
N LEU A 536 18.43 -25.48 -3.20
CA LEU A 536 17.66 -24.73 -2.23
C LEU A 536 17.30 -25.65 -1.07
N ILE A 537 17.61 -25.22 0.15
CA ILE A 537 17.18 -25.88 1.39
C ILE A 537 16.11 -24.99 2.04
N PHE A 538 15.01 -25.57 2.52
CA PHE A 538 13.85 -24.77 2.92
C PHE A 538 13.04 -25.39 4.04
N ARG A 539 12.29 -24.53 4.75
CA ARG A 539 11.56 -24.89 5.98
C ARG A 539 12.45 -25.59 7.02
N VAL A 540 13.68 -25.10 7.17
CA VAL A 540 14.71 -25.68 8.02
C VAL A 540 14.53 -25.30 9.49
N SER A 541 14.76 -26.27 10.37
CA SER A 541 14.92 -26.11 11.81
C SER A 541 16.10 -26.93 12.32
N ASN A 542 16.63 -26.56 13.50
CA ASN A 542 17.74 -27.23 14.17
C ASN A 542 19.00 -27.50 13.32
N PRO A 543 19.49 -26.54 12.51
CA PRO A 543 20.69 -26.76 11.71
C PRO A 543 21.96 -26.88 12.58
N TYR A 544 22.84 -27.82 12.23
CA TYR A 544 24.20 -27.96 12.79
C TYR A 544 25.18 -28.45 11.72
N ASP A 545 26.48 -28.44 12.00
CA ASP A 545 27.50 -28.93 11.05
C ASP A 545 27.40 -30.46 10.84
N GLY A 546 27.09 -30.88 9.62
CA GLY A 546 26.79 -32.26 9.24
C GLY A 546 26.07 -32.37 7.90
N THR A 547 26.22 -33.50 7.22
CA THR A 547 25.66 -33.81 5.89
C THR A 547 24.15 -33.58 5.79
N ASP A 548 23.43 -34.18 6.72
CA ASP A 548 21.97 -34.07 6.85
C ASP A 548 21.60 -33.39 8.17
N GLY A 549 22.51 -32.59 8.73
CA GLY A 549 22.38 -31.96 10.05
C GLY A 549 21.38 -30.82 10.08
N TYR A 550 20.11 -31.13 9.82
CA TYR A 550 18.95 -30.24 9.85
C TYR A 550 17.65 -31.04 9.81
N ASN A 551 16.56 -30.39 10.22
CA ASN A 551 15.20 -30.85 9.96
C ASN A 551 14.57 -29.91 8.93
N GLY A 552 14.30 -30.38 7.71
CA GLY A 552 13.75 -29.53 6.64
C GLY A 552 13.76 -30.21 5.29
N TYR A 553 13.44 -29.47 4.22
CA TYR A 553 13.45 -29.97 2.85
C TYR A 553 14.66 -29.46 2.06
N TYR A 554 14.97 -30.16 0.97
CA TYR A 554 15.98 -29.77 0.00
C TYR A 554 15.49 -30.10 -1.42
N ALA A 555 15.61 -29.13 -2.32
CA ALA A 555 15.43 -29.31 -3.75
C ALA A 555 16.70 -28.85 -4.47
N GLY A 556 17.29 -29.71 -5.29
CA GLY A 556 18.56 -29.40 -5.94
C GLY A 556 18.73 -30.09 -7.27
N ILE A 557 19.83 -29.74 -7.93
CA ILE A 557 20.24 -30.28 -9.22
C ILE A 557 21.63 -30.91 -9.12
N GLY A 558 21.83 -31.98 -9.86
CA GLY A 558 23.13 -32.59 -10.14
C GLY A 558 23.24 -32.92 -11.63
N ASP A 559 24.38 -33.43 -12.08
CA ASP A 559 24.60 -33.70 -13.51
C ASP A 559 23.56 -34.69 -14.05
N GLY A 560 22.62 -34.19 -14.88
CA GLY A 560 21.55 -34.98 -15.46
C GLY A 560 20.36 -35.32 -14.55
N PHE A 561 20.20 -34.71 -13.37
CA PHE A 561 19.05 -35.00 -12.49
C PHE A 561 18.58 -33.82 -11.63
N VAL A 562 17.32 -33.90 -11.19
CA VAL A 562 16.70 -33.04 -10.17
C VAL A 562 16.24 -33.90 -9.02
N VAL A 563 16.53 -33.49 -7.79
CA VAL A 563 16.20 -34.21 -6.57
C VAL A 563 15.38 -33.34 -5.62
N LEU A 564 14.38 -33.94 -4.98
CA LEU A 564 13.63 -33.38 -3.86
C LEU A 564 13.68 -34.41 -2.72
N GLY A 565 14.05 -33.95 -1.53
CA GLY A 565 14.04 -34.78 -0.34
C GLY A 565 13.90 -33.96 0.93
N ARG A 566 14.01 -34.64 2.06
CA ARG A 566 13.98 -34.02 3.39
C ARG A 566 15.04 -34.64 4.28
N ALA A 567 15.44 -33.90 5.30
CA ALA A 567 16.25 -34.44 6.39
C ALA A 567 15.50 -34.36 7.71
N ASP A 568 15.71 -35.37 8.55
CA ASP A 568 15.34 -35.42 9.98
C ASP A 568 16.56 -35.82 10.81
N ASN A 569 17.71 -35.23 10.47
CA ASN A 569 19.08 -35.66 10.83
C ASN A 569 19.59 -36.90 10.08
N ASP A 570 18.76 -37.49 9.21
CA ASP A 570 19.11 -38.47 8.19
C ASP A 570 18.44 -38.09 6.85
N TRP A 571 19.05 -38.45 5.72
CA TRP A 571 18.50 -38.17 4.40
C TRP A 571 17.31 -39.07 4.04
N ASN A 572 16.22 -38.45 3.58
CA ASN A 572 15.04 -39.11 3.04
C ASN A 572 14.77 -38.57 1.62
N GLU A 573 15.15 -39.34 0.60
CA GLU A 573 14.82 -39.00 -0.79
C GLU A 573 13.32 -39.17 -1.05
N LEU A 574 12.66 -38.11 -1.53
CA LEU A 574 11.24 -38.15 -1.87
C LEU A 574 11.02 -38.37 -3.37
N SER A 575 11.86 -37.76 -4.21
CA SER A 575 11.84 -37.93 -5.65
C SER A 575 13.19 -37.57 -6.27
N ASN A 576 13.60 -38.35 -7.26
CA ASN A 576 14.80 -38.10 -8.06
C ASN A 576 14.48 -38.42 -9.52
N VAL A 577 14.54 -37.42 -10.39
CA VAL A 577 14.10 -37.52 -11.78
C VAL A 577 15.24 -37.23 -12.73
N ASN A 578 15.28 -37.96 -13.85
CA ASN A 578 16.21 -37.67 -14.93
C ASN A 578 15.90 -36.29 -15.52
N ALA A 579 16.94 -35.48 -15.65
CA ALA A 579 16.89 -34.17 -16.26
C ALA A 579 18.16 -33.96 -17.10
N ALA A 580 18.27 -34.67 -18.23
CA ALA A 580 19.43 -34.64 -19.11
C ALA A 580 19.83 -33.23 -19.63
N SER A 581 18.95 -32.22 -19.50
CA SER A 581 19.27 -30.83 -19.82
C SER A 581 20.13 -30.15 -18.74
N VAL A 582 20.12 -30.65 -17.52
CA VAL A 582 20.96 -30.15 -16.42
C VAL A 582 22.38 -30.64 -16.65
N THR A 583 23.31 -29.71 -16.83
CA THR A 583 24.71 -30.02 -17.16
C THR A 583 25.68 -29.19 -16.33
N VAL A 584 26.80 -29.81 -15.97
CA VAL A 584 27.88 -29.13 -15.24
C VAL A 584 28.44 -27.95 -16.04
N GLY A 585 28.69 -26.84 -15.34
CA GLY A 585 29.23 -25.61 -15.91
C GLY A 585 28.20 -24.71 -16.59
N THR A 586 26.93 -25.11 -16.61
CA THR A 586 25.81 -24.31 -17.13
C THR A 586 24.99 -23.74 -15.96
N ALA A 587 24.61 -22.47 -16.07
CA ALA A 587 23.68 -21.86 -15.13
C ALA A 587 22.25 -22.34 -15.42
N HIS A 588 21.58 -22.83 -14.39
CA HIS A 588 20.20 -23.29 -14.43
C HIS A 588 19.36 -22.46 -13.47
N HIS A 589 18.17 -22.08 -13.90
CA HIS A 589 17.21 -21.40 -13.05
C HIS A 589 16.38 -22.44 -12.30
N ILE A 590 16.41 -22.45 -10.97
CA ILE A 590 15.66 -23.37 -10.11
C ILE A 590 14.59 -22.59 -9.33
N MET A 591 13.37 -23.14 -9.28
CA MET A 591 12.27 -22.59 -8.51
C MET A 591 11.59 -23.69 -7.67
N VAL A 592 11.32 -23.39 -6.40
CA VAL A 592 10.49 -24.18 -5.51
C VAL A 592 9.21 -23.39 -5.19
N LYS A 593 8.05 -23.97 -5.48
CA LYS A 593 6.76 -23.52 -4.94
C LYS A 593 6.36 -24.43 -3.79
N ALA A 594 6.35 -23.91 -2.56
CA ALA A 594 5.93 -24.62 -1.36
C ALA A 594 4.62 -24.01 -0.83
N LYS A 595 3.49 -24.73 -0.96
CA LYS A 595 2.15 -24.28 -0.53
C LYS A 595 1.47 -25.33 0.34
N GLY A 596 1.32 -25.08 1.63
CA GLY A 596 0.90 -26.10 2.59
C GLY A 596 1.80 -27.34 2.47
N SER A 597 1.20 -28.49 2.17
CA SER A 597 1.92 -29.75 1.90
C SER A 597 2.41 -29.90 0.45
N THR A 598 1.98 -29.05 -0.47
CA THR A 598 2.32 -29.18 -1.89
C THR A 598 3.72 -28.63 -2.14
N LEU A 599 4.62 -29.46 -2.64
CA LEU A 599 5.99 -29.10 -3.00
C LEU A 599 6.17 -29.32 -4.49
N THR A 600 6.52 -28.25 -5.22
CA THR A 600 6.73 -28.31 -6.67
C THR A 600 8.06 -27.68 -7.04
N VAL A 601 8.86 -28.37 -7.85
CA VAL A 601 10.20 -27.97 -8.30
C VAL A 601 10.21 -27.79 -9.81
N TYR A 602 10.68 -26.63 -10.27
CA TYR A 602 10.89 -26.29 -11.67
C TYR A 602 12.37 -26.06 -11.93
N VAL A 603 12.82 -26.40 -13.14
CA VAL A 603 14.18 -26.13 -13.62
C VAL A 603 14.12 -25.68 -15.08
N ASP A 604 14.79 -24.57 -15.37
CA ASP A 604 14.89 -23.88 -16.65
C ASP A 604 13.58 -23.33 -17.23
N ASP A 605 12.68 -24.18 -17.73
CA ASP A 605 11.52 -23.74 -18.54
C ASP A 605 10.44 -22.96 -17.76
N MET A 606 10.45 -23.06 -16.42
CA MET A 606 9.52 -22.48 -15.45
C MET A 606 8.02 -22.75 -15.67
N ASN A 607 7.68 -23.58 -16.66
CA ASN A 607 6.31 -23.86 -17.06
C ASN A 607 5.91 -25.29 -16.72
N THR A 608 6.85 -26.24 -16.79
CA THR A 608 6.61 -27.66 -16.53
C THR A 608 7.36 -28.09 -15.28
N PRO A 609 6.65 -28.51 -14.21
CA PRO A 609 7.32 -28.97 -12.99
C PRO A 609 8.12 -30.24 -13.28
N LYS A 610 9.37 -30.30 -12.81
CA LYS A 610 10.18 -31.52 -12.85
C LYS A 610 9.75 -32.50 -11.75
N ILE A 611 9.33 -31.97 -10.61
CA ILE A 611 8.81 -32.74 -9.47
C ILE A 611 7.60 -32.00 -8.90
N SER A 612 6.52 -32.73 -8.57
CA SER A 612 5.39 -32.22 -7.79
C SER A 612 4.85 -33.34 -6.90
N LEU A 613 4.82 -33.12 -5.59
CA LEU A 613 4.34 -34.09 -4.60
C LEU A 613 3.74 -33.41 -3.37
N GLN A 614 3.20 -34.21 -2.46
CA GLN A 614 2.65 -33.78 -1.18
C GLN A 614 3.50 -34.32 -0.02
N ASP A 615 3.95 -33.43 0.86
CA ASP A 615 4.63 -33.76 2.13
C ASP A 615 4.41 -32.64 3.16
N ASP A 616 3.81 -32.97 4.29
CA ASP A 616 3.45 -32.03 5.37
C ASP A 616 4.38 -32.08 6.59
N THR A 617 5.50 -32.80 6.49
CA THR A 617 6.44 -33.00 7.61
C THR A 617 6.99 -31.68 8.15
N TYR A 618 7.31 -30.74 7.25
CA TYR A 618 7.76 -29.40 7.61
C TYR A 618 6.88 -28.35 6.94
N THR A 619 6.27 -27.47 7.73
CA THR A 619 5.35 -26.44 7.22
C THR A 619 5.94 -25.04 7.28
N HIS A 620 7.04 -24.85 8.02
CA HIS A 620 7.72 -23.57 8.15
C HIS A 620 9.16 -23.76 8.65
N GLY A 621 10.01 -22.76 8.43
CA GLY A 621 11.38 -22.73 8.94
C GLY A 621 12.27 -21.76 8.16
N TRP A 622 13.58 -21.85 8.34
CA TRP A 622 14.54 -21.05 7.60
C TRP A 622 14.72 -21.58 6.17
N ASN A 623 14.95 -20.67 5.23
CA ASN A 623 15.32 -20.99 3.86
C ASN A 623 16.79 -20.67 3.64
N GLY A 624 17.40 -21.29 2.64
CA GLY A 624 18.77 -21.01 2.23
C GLY A 624 19.24 -21.94 1.14
N VAL A 625 20.55 -22.20 1.14
CA VAL A 625 21.21 -23.00 0.10
C VAL A 625 22.04 -24.11 0.71
N ARG A 626 22.18 -25.23 -0.02
CA ARG A 626 22.98 -26.39 0.37
C ARG A 626 23.81 -26.90 -0.81
N VAL A 627 25.02 -27.37 -0.50
CA VAL A 627 25.88 -28.13 -1.41
C VAL A 627 26.24 -29.47 -0.80
N TYR A 628 26.34 -30.48 -1.65
CA TYR A 628 26.77 -31.83 -1.31
C TYR A 628 27.77 -32.32 -2.36
N GLU A 629 29.02 -32.51 -1.95
CA GLU A 629 30.15 -33.05 -2.73
C GLU A 629 30.49 -32.33 -4.05
N THR A 630 29.83 -31.20 -4.34
CA THR A 630 30.11 -30.35 -5.52
C THR A 630 30.41 -28.92 -5.11
N LYS A 631 31.23 -28.24 -5.92
CA LYS A 631 31.26 -26.77 -5.95
C LYS A 631 30.06 -26.22 -6.71
N ALA A 632 29.59 -25.05 -6.28
CA ALA A 632 28.48 -24.38 -6.94
C ALA A 632 28.59 -22.85 -6.83
N THR A 633 27.98 -22.15 -7.80
CA THR A 633 27.73 -20.72 -7.72
C THR A 633 26.24 -20.45 -7.75
N LEU A 634 25.78 -19.57 -6.86
CA LEU A 634 24.38 -19.17 -6.76
C LEU A 634 24.26 -17.66 -6.89
N ASP A 635 23.24 -17.22 -7.61
CA ASP A 635 22.91 -15.81 -7.77
C ASP A 635 21.38 -15.63 -7.88
N ASN A 636 20.90 -14.39 -7.84
CA ASN A 636 19.49 -14.03 -8.00
C ASN A 636 18.56 -14.82 -7.07
N VAL A 637 18.93 -14.91 -5.79
CA VAL A 637 18.18 -15.63 -4.76
C VAL A 637 17.00 -14.78 -4.32
N VAL A 638 15.78 -15.17 -4.69
CA VAL A 638 14.57 -14.39 -4.46
C VAL A 638 13.48 -15.26 -3.83
N ILE A 639 12.81 -14.74 -2.81
CA ILE A 639 11.68 -15.41 -2.13
C ILE A 639 10.48 -14.48 -2.12
N TYR A 640 9.35 -14.97 -2.63
CA TYR A 640 8.05 -14.31 -2.57
C TYR A 640 7.12 -15.05 -1.60
N THR A 641 6.32 -14.29 -0.86
CA THR A 641 5.25 -14.85 0.01
C THR A 641 4.10 -15.36 -0.87
N MET A 642 3.48 -16.49 -0.49
CA MET A 642 2.29 -17.07 -1.17
C MET A 642 1.07 -17.16 -0.28
#